data_AF-A0A2G9M3P5-F1
#
_entry.id   AF-A0A2G9M3P5-F1
#
_cell.length_a   1.000
_cell.length_b   1.000
_cell.length_c   1.000
_cell.angle_alpha   90.00
_cell.angle_beta   90.00
_cell.angle_gamma   90.00
#
_symmetry.space_group_name_H-M   'P 1'
#
loop_
_entity.id
_entity.type
_entity.pdbx_description
1 polymer ?
#
loop_
_entity_poly.entity_id
_entity_poly.type
_entity_poly.pdbx_seq_one_letter_code
_entity_poly.pdbx_strand_id
1 'polypeptide(L)'
;MSVSFLTIVLFFIYMWGLGFTASYFLPKPSRWLERFFVNVGLGLGIFPILAIIINAIHVPLDWRLFLFLSLIFPAIIFAKKAKSNNFKFTFPKISLTKSDAALLVALLIFAVSFYTYTTGAFSYPYLEDEDPWGHALGVKYVALEKNAYDPAVMVADTPVDPVLSYIDPYPPAYDVLMGILHQTSPDLTWTLKFFNALIISLGFIFFYLFANLLIENRGKALFATFVLASVPAYLSHFIWAHSLVITIFFPTMYAFIQAVRSDEKEGWWIVALILVASIWVSQNLEQPIKLTSMLIIYLVLVSIIHKKFFYRCYAALAGGIALSFVWWGVMIQKYTLRGFITYYAGAGASASDGALAATGGSFINSVITKLGAVLDKITSAGGSGSRIYHIQDFIFTKPDNMINNPIGIGFVVSLLAIIGLIYALFKYRSRLMTEKNTWLAVSLFWLVFTYWGVNGQGFPISVAKAPFRIWMILAIAVALVAAEGFSSVVNFFSSQKVLKAAAAIVLIGLVLFTSASDKYAVNTAVWPTSGSFSPQEAYEYGQWFKSIPLNTPVFLYSPRDKLTIGYGGYSCAWCQDVIDFREDFPQNDADQLYDFLKEHKYEYLVVNPRMDLSYAQSSFGNDGAQQLLQQRYDEMLAKQPFLQPVYQQKDGFFLVFKVN
;
A
#
# COMPACT_ATOMS: atom_id res chain seq x y z
N MET A 1 13.80 -4.50 19.66
CA MET A 1 13.60 -3.79 18.38
C MET A 1 14.04 -2.35 18.59
N SER A 2 15.05 -1.88 17.85
CA SER A 2 15.59 -0.53 18.01
C SER A 2 14.81 0.46 17.14
N VAL A 3 14.21 1.48 17.75
CA VAL A 3 13.53 2.56 17.02
C VAL A 3 14.57 3.44 16.33
N SER A 4 14.49 3.58 15.00
CA SER A 4 15.34 4.51 14.26
C SER A 4 14.70 5.90 14.18
N PHE A 5 14.97 6.76 15.17
CA PHE A 5 14.47 8.15 15.17
C PHE A 5 14.98 8.93 13.95
N LEU A 6 16.22 8.66 13.51
CA LEU A 6 16.81 9.26 12.32
C LEU A 6 15.94 8.99 11.08
N THR A 7 15.55 7.74 10.85
CA THR A 7 14.73 7.36 9.68
C THR A 7 13.36 8.04 9.72
N ILE A 8 12.75 8.21 10.89
CA ILE A 8 11.48 8.92 11.04
C ILE A 8 11.65 10.40 10.66
N VAL A 9 12.69 11.07 11.14
CA VAL A 9 12.98 12.47 10.80
C VAL A 9 13.26 12.61 9.30
N LEU A 10 14.05 11.70 8.73
CA LEU A 10 14.36 11.69 7.30
C LEU A 10 13.10 11.51 6.44
N PHE A 11 12.20 10.61 6.81
CA PHE A 11 10.90 10.46 6.15
C PHE A 11 10.16 11.81 6.05
N PHE A 12 9.99 12.51 7.18
CA PHE A 12 9.29 13.80 7.16
C PHE A 12 10.06 14.88 6.38
N ILE A 13 11.40 14.90 6.42
CA ILE A 13 12.21 15.82 5.62
C ILE A 13 12.02 15.56 4.12
N TYR A 14 12.04 14.28 3.70
CA TYR A 14 11.87 13.91 2.30
C TYR A 14 10.50 14.37 1.79
N MET A 15 9.45 13.93 2.49
CA MET A 15 8.07 14.21 2.08
C MET A 15 7.78 15.72 2.14
N TRP A 16 8.18 16.41 3.21
CA TRP A 16 7.94 17.85 3.31
C TRP A 16 8.74 18.65 2.26
N GLY A 17 10.00 18.29 2.02
CA GLY A 17 10.88 19.00 1.09
C GLY A 17 10.48 18.87 -0.37
N LEU A 18 10.15 17.65 -0.82
CA LEU A 18 9.63 17.38 -2.16
C LEU A 18 8.29 18.11 -2.37
N GLY A 19 7.37 18.02 -1.41
CA GLY A 19 6.08 18.70 -1.50
C GLY A 19 6.21 20.22 -1.49
N PHE A 20 7.07 20.78 -0.62
CA PHE A 20 7.35 22.22 -0.60
C PHE A 20 7.86 22.72 -1.95
N THR A 21 8.75 21.95 -2.59
CA THR A 21 9.34 22.28 -3.88
C THR A 21 8.27 22.32 -4.97
N ALA A 22 7.46 21.26 -5.07
CA ALA A 22 6.39 21.19 -6.05
C ALA A 22 5.28 22.24 -5.85
N SER A 23 5.00 22.61 -4.60
CA SER A 23 3.95 23.57 -4.27
C SER A 23 4.46 25.00 -4.06
N TYR A 24 5.74 25.29 -4.35
CA TYR A 24 6.35 26.54 -3.92
C TYR A 24 5.71 27.78 -4.54
N PHE A 25 5.37 27.70 -5.83
CA PHE A 25 4.76 28.76 -6.61
C PHE A 25 3.23 28.72 -6.62
N LEU A 26 2.63 27.73 -5.96
CA LEU A 26 1.19 27.58 -5.86
C LEU A 26 0.65 28.43 -4.69
N PRO A 27 -0.63 28.85 -4.74
CA PRO A 27 -1.28 29.45 -3.58
C PRO A 27 -1.20 28.49 -2.39
N LYS A 28 -0.69 29.02 -1.28
CA LYS A 28 -0.43 28.22 -0.08
C LYS A 28 -1.61 28.34 0.87
N PRO A 29 -1.98 27.26 1.59
CA PRO A 29 -2.86 27.38 2.73
C PRO A 29 -2.37 28.48 3.68
N SER A 30 -3.29 29.30 4.18
CA SER A 30 -2.95 30.41 5.08
C SER A 30 -2.37 29.93 6.40
N ARG A 31 -2.77 28.73 6.84
CA ARG A 31 -2.35 28.10 8.09
C ARG A 31 -1.07 27.29 7.90
N TRP A 32 -0.15 27.43 8.84
CA TRP A 32 1.14 26.76 8.78
C TRP A 32 1.02 25.23 8.90
N LEU A 33 0.17 24.75 9.81
CA LEU A 33 0.03 23.32 10.09
C LEU A 33 -0.63 22.58 8.93
N GLU A 34 -1.68 23.18 8.36
CA GLU A 34 -2.30 22.71 7.12
C GLU A 34 -1.28 22.64 5.99
N ARG A 35 -0.51 23.73 5.78
CA ARG A 35 0.55 23.77 4.77
C ARG A 35 1.62 22.70 4.99
N PHE A 36 2.00 22.43 6.25
CA PHE A 36 2.95 21.38 6.58
C PHE A 36 2.45 20.01 6.09
N PHE A 37 1.22 19.64 6.45
CA PHE A 37 0.67 18.34 6.04
C PHE A 37 0.30 18.26 4.56
N VAL A 38 -0.10 19.38 3.93
CA VAL A 38 -0.23 19.43 2.47
C VAL A 38 1.12 19.12 1.82
N ASN A 39 2.22 19.75 2.27
CA ASN A 39 3.54 19.46 1.72
C ASN A 39 3.93 17.99 1.95
N VAL A 40 3.74 17.44 3.15
CA VAL A 40 4.02 16.02 3.41
C VAL A 40 3.21 15.11 2.48
N GLY A 41 1.91 15.35 2.31
CA GLY A 41 1.07 14.56 1.41
C GLY A 41 1.46 14.68 -0.06
N LEU A 42 1.80 15.89 -0.51
CA LEU A 42 2.29 16.11 -1.88
C LEU A 42 3.63 15.41 -2.10
N GLY A 43 4.58 15.50 -1.17
CA GLY A 43 5.86 14.82 -1.30
C GLY A 43 5.73 13.30 -1.28
N LEU A 44 4.85 12.75 -0.44
CA LEU A 44 4.53 11.32 -0.45
C LEU A 44 4.00 10.86 -1.79
N GLY A 45 3.22 11.71 -2.46
CA GLY A 45 2.76 11.43 -3.81
C GLY A 45 3.73 11.83 -4.92
N ILE A 46 4.80 12.58 -4.69
CA ILE A 46 5.84 12.87 -5.70
C ILE A 46 6.94 11.82 -5.67
N PHE A 47 7.25 11.31 -4.48
CA PHE A 47 8.32 10.36 -4.25
C PHE A 47 8.26 9.12 -5.18
N PRO A 48 7.12 8.43 -5.36
CA PRO A 48 7.02 7.26 -6.24
C PRO A 48 7.54 7.49 -7.65
N ILE A 49 6.94 8.44 -8.38
CA ILE A 49 7.32 8.68 -9.78
C ILE A 49 8.73 9.28 -9.90
N LEU A 50 9.16 10.10 -8.93
CA LEU A 50 10.54 10.60 -8.89
C LEU A 50 11.54 9.46 -8.78
N ALA A 51 11.29 8.50 -7.88
CA ALA A 51 12.18 7.36 -7.69
C ALA A 51 12.23 6.47 -8.95
N ILE A 52 11.10 6.23 -9.61
CA ILE A 52 11.04 5.52 -10.89
C ILE A 52 11.86 6.25 -11.97
N ILE A 53 11.72 7.57 -12.10
CA ILE A 53 12.47 8.35 -13.09
C ILE A 53 13.98 8.26 -12.83
N ILE A 54 14.40 8.39 -11.56
CA ILE A 54 15.80 8.26 -11.14
C ILE A 54 16.33 6.85 -11.49
N ASN A 55 15.55 5.80 -11.21
CA ASN A 55 15.93 4.43 -11.53
C ASN A 55 16.01 4.19 -13.05
N ALA A 56 15.07 4.75 -13.82
CA ALA A 56 15.03 4.62 -15.28
C ALA A 56 16.23 5.26 -15.99
N ILE A 57 16.84 6.29 -15.40
CA ILE A 57 18.10 6.87 -15.88
C ILE A 57 19.34 6.22 -15.24
N HIS A 58 19.18 5.06 -14.60
CA HIS A 58 20.23 4.27 -13.95
C HIS A 58 21.00 5.03 -12.85
N VAL A 59 20.35 5.99 -12.18
CA VAL A 59 20.92 6.63 -10.99
C VAL A 59 20.59 5.77 -9.77
N PRO A 60 21.58 5.39 -8.94
CA PRO A 60 21.32 4.59 -7.75
C PRO A 60 20.32 5.25 -6.80
N LEU A 61 19.35 4.47 -6.35
CA LEU A 61 18.35 4.84 -5.36
C LEU A 61 18.99 4.91 -3.96
N ASP A 62 19.81 5.92 -3.70
CA ASP A 62 20.46 6.17 -2.41
C ASP A 62 19.68 7.22 -1.59
N TRP A 63 19.46 6.97 -0.30
CA TRP A 63 18.76 7.90 0.60
C TRP A 63 19.37 9.32 0.63
N ARG A 64 20.68 9.46 0.39
CA ARG A 64 21.37 10.76 0.33
C ARG A 64 20.90 11.59 -0.86
N LEU A 65 20.59 10.94 -1.98
CA LEU A 65 20.04 11.62 -3.15
C LEU A 65 18.67 12.21 -2.83
N PHE A 66 17.79 11.42 -2.20
CA PHE A 66 16.47 11.91 -1.80
C PHE A 66 16.56 13.02 -0.74
N LEU A 67 17.50 12.93 0.22
CA LEU A 67 17.77 14.02 1.15
C LEU A 67 18.19 15.30 0.41
N PHE A 68 19.13 15.19 -0.52
CA PHE A 68 19.63 16.31 -1.30
C PHE A 68 18.52 16.97 -2.13
N LEU A 69 17.76 16.18 -2.90
CA LEU A 69 16.65 16.67 -3.72
C LEU A 69 15.57 17.34 -2.87
N SER A 70 15.32 16.83 -1.66
CA SER A 70 14.32 17.39 -0.75
C SER A 70 14.77 18.69 -0.10
N LEU A 71 16.08 18.90 0.09
CA LEU A 71 16.62 20.08 0.78
C LEU A 71 17.14 21.17 -0.14
N ILE A 72 17.61 20.85 -1.35
CA ILE A 72 18.30 21.82 -2.22
C ILE A 72 17.44 23.05 -2.50
N PHE A 73 16.18 22.85 -2.90
CA PHE A 73 15.31 23.96 -3.25
C PHE A 73 14.85 24.76 -2.02
N PRO A 74 14.38 24.14 -0.91
CA PRO A 74 14.14 24.87 0.34
C PRO A 74 15.36 25.66 0.83
N ALA A 75 16.57 25.10 0.74
CA ALA A 75 17.82 25.75 1.15
C ALA A 75 18.13 26.97 0.27
N ILE A 76 17.96 26.87 -1.06
CA ILE A 76 18.11 28.02 -1.98
C ILE A 76 17.13 29.14 -1.62
N ILE A 77 15.87 28.81 -1.34
CA ILE A 77 14.85 29.80 -0.94
C ILE A 77 15.21 30.44 0.40
N PHE A 78 15.66 29.64 1.37
CA PHE A 78 16.09 30.13 2.67
C PHE A 78 17.29 31.08 2.53
N ALA A 79 18.33 30.70 1.77
CA ALA A 79 19.50 31.53 1.52
C ALA A 79 19.16 32.85 0.80
N LYS A 80 18.28 32.81 -0.22
CA LYS A 80 17.79 34.03 -0.89
C LYS A 80 17.09 34.98 0.07
N LYS A 81 16.25 34.44 0.96
CA LYS A 81 15.56 35.23 1.98
C LYS A 81 16.54 35.79 3.00
N ALA A 82 17.45 34.98 3.53
CA ALA A 82 18.47 35.42 4.49
C ALA A 82 19.36 36.55 3.94
N LYS A 83 19.68 36.54 2.64
CA LYS A 83 20.47 37.60 1.98
C LYS A 83 19.72 38.91 1.78
N SER A 84 18.40 38.87 1.64
CA SER A 84 17.58 40.08 1.69
C SER A 84 17.54 40.54 3.14
N ASN A 85 18.09 41.72 3.48
CA ASN A 85 18.17 42.28 4.84
C ASN A 85 16.81 42.41 5.60
N ASN A 86 15.72 41.90 5.03
CA ASN A 86 14.37 41.83 5.58
C ASN A 86 14.03 40.47 6.19
N PHE A 87 14.98 39.52 6.31
CA PHE A 87 14.70 38.24 6.96
C PHE A 87 14.57 38.40 8.48
N LYS A 88 13.34 38.61 8.94
CA LYS A 88 12.99 38.42 10.34
C LYS A 88 12.38 37.03 10.50
N PHE A 89 13.08 36.14 11.17
CA PHE A 89 12.51 34.87 11.59
C PHE A 89 11.45 35.15 12.66
N THR A 90 10.20 35.29 12.23
CA THR A 90 9.07 35.37 13.14
C THR A 90 8.46 33.99 13.25
N PHE A 91 8.52 33.43 14.47
CA PHE A 91 7.72 32.25 14.77
C PHE A 91 6.26 32.59 14.44
N PRO A 92 5.54 31.71 13.70
CA PRO A 92 4.15 31.96 13.39
C PRO A 92 3.39 32.12 14.72
N LYS A 93 2.72 33.26 14.91
CA LYS A 93 1.89 33.49 16.09
C LYS A 93 0.84 32.38 16.15
N ILE A 94 0.99 31.46 17.10
CA ILE A 94 0.09 30.33 17.27
C ILE A 94 -1.21 30.88 17.87
N SER A 95 -2.16 31.23 17.01
CA SER A 95 -3.54 31.49 17.43
C SER A 95 -4.37 30.24 17.16
N LEU A 96 -4.96 29.66 18.21
CA LEU A 96 -5.81 28.49 18.07
C LEU A 96 -7.16 28.91 17.48
N THR A 97 -7.28 28.87 16.16
CA THR A 97 -8.57 29.15 15.51
C THR A 97 -9.39 27.87 15.38
N LYS A 98 -10.68 28.00 15.04
CA LYS A 98 -11.59 26.83 14.90
C LYS A 98 -11.11 25.77 13.92
N SER A 99 -10.39 26.13 12.85
CA SER A 99 -9.85 25.10 11.93
C SER A 99 -8.53 24.52 12.41
N ASP A 100 -7.80 25.19 13.31
CA ASP A 100 -6.61 24.60 13.94
C ASP A 100 -7.09 23.58 14.96
N ALA A 101 -8.13 23.92 15.73
CA ALA A 101 -8.80 22.95 16.61
C ALA A 101 -9.32 21.72 15.82
N ALA A 102 -9.99 21.91 14.68
CA ALA A 102 -10.45 20.78 13.87
C ALA A 102 -9.29 19.93 13.31
N LEU A 103 -8.19 20.56 12.87
CA LEU A 103 -6.99 19.84 12.44
C LEU A 103 -6.29 19.14 13.60
N LEU A 104 -6.30 19.69 14.82
CA LEU A 104 -5.80 19.03 16.02
C LEU A 104 -6.64 17.79 16.38
N VAL A 105 -7.96 17.83 16.19
CA VAL A 105 -8.80 16.63 16.36
C VAL A 105 -8.48 15.59 15.27
N ALA A 106 -8.25 16.00 14.02
CA ALA A 106 -7.77 15.09 12.98
C ALA A 106 -6.40 14.47 13.33
N LEU A 107 -5.51 15.24 13.97
CA LEU A 107 -4.24 14.74 14.51
C LEU A 107 -4.41 13.77 15.68
N LEU A 108 -5.43 13.97 16.52
CA LEU A 108 -5.79 13.01 17.56
C LEU A 108 -6.30 11.70 16.95
N ILE A 109 -7.15 11.77 15.91
CA ILE A 109 -7.60 10.58 15.17
C ILE A 109 -6.39 9.86 14.57
N PHE A 110 -5.47 10.59 13.94
CA PHE A 110 -4.19 10.05 13.47
C PHE A 110 -3.43 9.33 14.58
N ALA A 111 -3.26 9.95 15.75
CA ALA A 111 -2.49 9.38 16.85
C ALA A 111 -3.12 8.09 17.41
N VAL A 112 -4.45 8.06 17.56
CA VAL A 112 -5.18 6.87 18.02
C VAL A 112 -5.09 5.73 17.00
N SER A 113 -5.28 6.02 15.71
CA SER A 113 -5.13 5.01 14.66
C SER A 113 -3.69 4.51 14.57
N PHE A 114 -2.70 5.40 14.66
CA PHE A 114 -1.30 5.04 14.63
C PHE A 114 -0.92 4.14 15.81
N TYR A 115 -1.38 4.47 17.01
CA TYR A 115 -1.23 3.60 18.18
C TYR A 115 -1.86 2.23 17.95
N THR A 116 -3.09 2.19 17.42
CA THR A 116 -3.81 0.94 17.14
C THR A 116 -3.03 0.05 16.16
N TYR A 117 -2.64 0.59 15.00
CA TYR A 117 -1.93 -0.17 13.97
C TYR A 117 -0.54 -0.62 14.41
N THR A 118 0.22 0.24 15.11
CA THR A 118 1.54 -0.14 15.62
C THR A 118 1.44 -1.18 16.74
N THR A 119 0.43 -1.10 17.60
CA THR A 119 0.19 -2.11 18.65
C THR A 119 -0.02 -3.50 18.05
N GLY A 120 -0.88 -3.63 17.04
CA GLY A 120 -1.07 -4.92 16.35
C GLY A 120 0.17 -5.38 15.60
N ALA A 121 0.73 -4.51 14.75
CA ALA A 121 1.88 -4.87 13.93
C ALA A 121 3.06 -5.37 14.80
N PHE A 122 3.29 -4.77 15.97
CA PHE A 122 4.38 -5.17 16.88
C PHE A 122 4.00 -6.23 17.93
N SER A 123 2.78 -6.78 17.88
CA SER A 123 2.34 -7.82 18.83
C SER A 123 3.02 -9.18 18.62
N TYR A 124 3.62 -9.42 17.45
CA TYR A 124 4.36 -10.63 17.08
C TYR A 124 5.67 -10.30 16.32
N PRO A 125 6.67 -11.21 16.32
CA PRO A 125 8.00 -10.93 15.75
C PRO A 125 8.10 -11.16 14.24
N TYR A 126 7.07 -11.70 13.59
CA TYR A 126 7.08 -12.10 12.18
C TYR A 126 6.25 -11.17 11.29
N LEU A 127 6.31 -11.37 9.98
CA LEU A 127 5.42 -10.71 9.01
C LEU A 127 4.17 -11.57 8.75
N GLU A 128 3.05 -10.91 8.46
CA GLU A 128 1.73 -11.53 8.38
C GLU A 128 1.47 -12.16 7.01
N ASP A 129 0.75 -13.28 6.95
CA ASP A 129 0.39 -13.95 5.69
C ASP A 129 1.60 -14.08 4.72
N GLU A 130 1.39 -14.04 3.40
CA GLU A 130 2.41 -14.27 2.38
C GLU A 130 2.97 -12.99 1.72
N ASP A 131 2.11 -12.03 1.37
CA ASP A 131 2.50 -10.82 0.61
C ASP A 131 3.61 -9.98 1.30
N PRO A 132 3.54 -9.71 2.62
CA PRO A 132 4.56 -8.95 3.34
C PRO A 132 5.98 -9.51 3.25
N TRP A 133 6.15 -10.83 3.14
CA TRP A 133 7.46 -11.45 3.01
C TRP A 133 8.08 -11.17 1.64
N GLY A 134 7.27 -11.15 0.58
CA GLY A 134 7.73 -10.76 -0.76
C GLY A 134 8.12 -9.29 -0.81
N HIS A 135 7.34 -8.42 -0.16
CA HIS A 135 7.72 -7.01 0.03
C HIS A 135 9.02 -6.87 0.83
N ALA A 136 9.25 -7.68 1.87
CA ALA A 136 10.50 -7.64 2.63
C ALA A 136 11.72 -7.96 1.76
N LEU A 137 11.61 -8.97 0.90
CA LEU A 137 12.63 -9.31 -0.07
C LEU A 137 12.92 -8.15 -1.04
N GLY A 138 11.87 -7.55 -1.63
CA GLY A 138 12.04 -6.40 -2.52
C GLY A 138 12.65 -5.17 -1.82
N VAL A 139 12.19 -4.85 -0.61
CA VAL A 139 12.74 -3.76 0.20
C VAL A 139 14.21 -3.97 0.52
N LYS A 140 14.60 -5.22 0.83
CA LYS A 140 16.01 -5.56 1.07
C LYS A 140 16.85 -5.38 -0.18
N TYR A 141 16.35 -5.84 -1.33
CA TYR A 141 16.99 -5.66 -2.62
C TYR A 141 17.23 -4.17 -2.92
N VAL A 142 16.19 -3.32 -2.85
CA VAL A 142 16.34 -1.89 -3.11
C VAL A 142 17.32 -1.24 -2.13
N ALA A 143 17.30 -1.66 -0.85
CA ALA A 143 18.19 -1.08 0.15
C ALA A 143 19.68 -1.38 -0.14
N LEU A 144 19.99 -2.58 -0.64
CA LEU A 144 21.36 -3.02 -0.89
C LEU A 144 21.84 -2.66 -2.31
N GLU A 145 21.05 -3.01 -3.33
CA GLU A 145 21.39 -2.83 -4.74
C GLU A 145 21.08 -1.43 -5.26
N LYS A 146 20.27 -0.66 -4.52
CA LYS A 146 19.86 0.71 -4.89
C LYS A 146 19.22 0.76 -6.29
N ASN A 147 18.48 -0.29 -6.63
CA ASN A 147 17.82 -0.48 -7.91
C ASN A 147 16.39 -0.98 -7.68
N ALA A 148 15.49 -0.66 -8.60
CA ALA A 148 14.09 -1.08 -8.62
C ALA A 148 13.71 -1.94 -9.84
N TYR A 149 14.68 -2.38 -10.64
CA TYR A 149 14.48 -3.40 -11.66
C TYR A 149 14.94 -4.75 -11.14
N ASP A 150 14.27 -5.84 -11.54
CA ASP A 150 14.74 -7.18 -11.21
C ASP A 150 16.17 -7.39 -11.76
N PRO A 151 17.04 -8.15 -11.06
CA PRO A 151 18.29 -8.54 -11.65
C PRO A 151 18.04 -9.35 -12.92
N ALA A 152 18.98 -9.32 -13.86
CA ALA A 152 18.95 -10.18 -15.03
C ALA A 152 19.31 -11.62 -14.64
N VAL A 153 18.43 -12.26 -13.88
CA VAL A 153 18.54 -13.67 -13.49
C VAL A 153 17.94 -14.49 -14.62
N MET A 154 18.72 -15.44 -15.15
CA MET A 154 18.25 -16.41 -16.12
C MET A 154 17.62 -17.56 -15.35
N VAL A 155 16.33 -17.46 -15.02
CA VAL A 155 15.60 -18.63 -14.51
C VAL A 155 15.19 -19.45 -15.73
N ALA A 156 15.78 -20.62 -15.90
CA ALA A 156 15.49 -21.51 -17.02
C ALA A 156 14.01 -21.90 -17.00
N ASP A 157 13.33 -21.73 -18.14
CA ASP A 157 12.02 -22.29 -18.48
C ASP A 157 10.80 -22.01 -17.57
N THR A 158 10.91 -21.20 -16.50
CA THR A 158 9.74 -20.80 -15.72
C THR A 158 9.11 -19.51 -16.28
N PRO A 159 7.83 -19.51 -16.67
CA PRO A 159 7.26 -18.43 -17.45
C PRO A 159 7.31 -17.06 -16.78
N VAL A 160 7.02 -16.97 -15.47
CA VAL A 160 7.13 -15.74 -14.65
C VAL A 160 6.97 -16.14 -13.16
N ASP A 161 8.03 -16.41 -12.41
CA ASP A 161 8.05 -16.12 -10.97
C ASP A 161 9.34 -15.33 -10.65
N PRO A 162 9.33 -14.01 -10.86
CA PRO A 162 10.49 -13.17 -10.64
C PRO A 162 10.84 -13.24 -9.17
N VAL A 163 12.14 -13.40 -8.90
CA VAL A 163 12.72 -13.39 -7.55
C VAL A 163 12.12 -12.24 -6.72
N LEU A 164 11.86 -11.09 -7.35
CA LEU A 164 11.25 -9.91 -6.74
C LEU A 164 9.83 -9.63 -7.27
N SER A 165 8.89 -10.53 -7.01
CA SER A 165 7.48 -10.45 -7.47
C SER A 165 6.71 -9.16 -7.14
N TYR A 166 7.16 -8.35 -6.18
CA TYR A 166 6.57 -7.06 -5.83
C TYR A 166 7.37 -5.83 -6.33
N ILE A 167 8.39 -6.06 -7.15
CA ILE A 167 9.20 -5.01 -7.80
C ILE A 167 9.10 -5.06 -9.32
N ASP A 168 9.02 -6.24 -9.92
CA ASP A 168 9.06 -6.38 -11.37
C ASP A 168 8.32 -7.67 -11.78
N PRO A 169 7.29 -7.63 -12.65
CA PRO A 169 6.73 -6.47 -13.36
C PRO A 169 5.75 -5.62 -12.53
N TYR A 170 5.61 -5.92 -11.24
CA TYR A 170 4.76 -5.19 -10.31
C TYR A 170 5.32 -3.79 -10.02
N PRO A 171 4.53 -2.71 -9.90
CA PRO A 171 5.10 -1.38 -9.66
C PRO A 171 5.83 -1.24 -8.31
N PRO A 172 7.10 -0.78 -8.29
CA PRO A 172 7.98 -0.98 -7.16
C PRO A 172 7.92 0.15 -6.13
N ALA A 173 7.06 1.16 -6.29
CA ALA A 173 7.20 2.39 -5.49
C ALA A 173 7.04 2.18 -3.98
N TYR A 174 6.23 1.21 -3.55
CA TYR A 174 6.13 0.85 -2.12
C TYR A 174 7.46 0.30 -1.60
N ASP A 175 8.03 -0.67 -2.31
CA ASP A 175 9.29 -1.32 -1.94
C ASP A 175 10.46 -0.35 -2.02
N VAL A 176 10.45 0.56 -2.99
CA VAL A 176 11.46 1.61 -3.10
C VAL A 176 11.39 2.59 -1.95
N LEU A 177 10.19 3.05 -1.58
CA LEU A 177 10.03 3.93 -0.42
C LEU A 177 10.54 3.26 0.85
N MET A 178 10.13 2.02 1.11
CA MET A 178 10.56 1.28 2.28
C MET A 178 12.05 0.94 2.23
N GLY A 179 12.62 0.66 1.07
CA GLY A 179 14.05 0.38 0.86
C GLY A 179 14.92 1.58 1.17
N ILE A 180 14.55 2.77 0.68
CA ILE A 180 15.23 4.03 1.02
C ILE A 180 15.20 4.31 2.52
N LEU A 181 14.07 4.03 3.18
CA LEU A 181 13.98 4.17 4.64
C LEU A 181 14.86 3.14 5.36
N HIS A 182 14.86 1.88 4.88
CA HIS A 182 15.67 0.81 5.45
C HIS A 182 17.18 1.07 5.33
N GLN A 183 17.66 1.80 4.30
CA GLN A 183 19.07 2.20 4.22
C GLN A 183 19.58 3.03 5.42
N THR A 184 18.68 3.59 6.23
CA THR A 184 19.01 4.35 7.46
C THR A 184 18.46 3.71 8.73
N SER A 185 17.84 2.54 8.61
CA SER A 185 17.23 1.80 9.72
C SER A 185 17.85 0.41 9.82
N PRO A 186 18.35 -0.01 10.99
CA PRO A 186 19.06 -1.29 11.11
C PRO A 186 18.13 -2.51 10.94
N ASP A 187 16.83 -2.36 11.17
CA ASP A 187 15.85 -3.44 11.28
C ASP A 187 14.80 -3.34 10.16
N LEU A 188 14.76 -4.34 9.28
CA LEU A 188 13.85 -4.39 8.14
C LEU A 188 12.39 -4.56 8.60
N THR A 189 12.14 -5.52 9.48
CA THR A 189 10.81 -5.83 10.02
C THR A 189 10.21 -4.61 10.71
N TRP A 190 11.02 -3.90 11.51
CA TRP A 190 10.61 -2.64 12.13
C TRP A 190 10.25 -1.59 11.09
N THR A 191 11.08 -1.44 10.04
CA THR A 191 10.87 -0.45 8.98
C THR A 191 9.52 -0.70 8.28
N LEU A 192 9.26 -1.94 7.84
CA LEU A 192 8.00 -2.30 7.19
C LEU A 192 6.78 -2.04 8.08
N LYS A 193 6.80 -2.55 9.31
CA LYS A 193 5.68 -2.44 10.26
C LYS A 193 5.39 -0.99 10.64
N PHE A 194 6.43 -0.24 11.02
CA PHE A 194 6.29 1.13 11.49
C PHE A 194 5.81 2.06 10.39
N PHE A 195 6.48 2.05 9.23
CA PHE A 195 6.16 3.00 8.16
C PHE A 195 4.87 2.64 7.43
N ASN A 196 4.49 1.36 7.33
CA ASN A 196 3.16 0.99 6.83
C ASN A 196 2.07 1.58 7.73
N ALA A 197 2.15 1.38 9.05
CA ALA A 197 1.22 1.96 10.02
C ALA A 197 1.20 3.51 9.97
N LEU A 198 2.37 4.14 9.80
CA LEU A 198 2.48 5.60 9.69
C LEU A 198 1.80 6.12 8.43
N ILE A 199 2.04 5.51 7.27
CA ILE A 199 1.46 5.91 5.98
C ILE A 199 -0.07 5.83 6.05
N ILE A 200 -0.62 4.69 6.52
CA ILE A 200 -2.08 4.52 6.67
C ILE A 200 -2.65 5.61 7.58
N SER A 201 -1.98 5.87 8.71
CA SER A 201 -2.45 6.86 9.67
C SER A 201 -2.42 8.28 9.10
N LEU A 202 -1.34 8.65 8.39
CA LEU A 202 -1.24 9.94 7.69
C LEU A 202 -2.38 10.12 6.67
N GLY A 203 -2.85 9.03 6.08
CA GLY A 203 -4.05 8.99 5.23
C GLY A 203 -5.27 9.65 5.86
N PHE A 204 -5.47 9.58 7.19
CA PHE A 204 -6.59 10.26 7.86
C PHE A 204 -6.44 11.78 7.88
N ILE A 205 -5.22 12.29 8.04
CA ILE A 205 -4.95 13.74 7.98
C ILE A 205 -5.19 14.21 6.55
N PHE A 206 -4.66 13.50 5.54
CA PHE A 206 -4.85 13.88 4.15
C PHE A 206 -6.32 13.78 3.72
N PHE A 207 -7.04 12.76 4.18
CA PHE A 207 -8.47 12.64 3.98
C PHE A 207 -9.23 13.81 4.62
N TYR A 208 -8.89 14.23 5.85
CA TYR A 208 -9.49 15.41 6.46
C TYR A 208 -9.25 16.68 5.62
N LEU A 209 -8.02 16.90 5.15
CA LEU A 209 -7.68 18.06 4.31
C LEU A 209 -8.47 18.05 3.00
N PHE A 210 -8.52 16.89 2.33
CA PHE A 210 -9.34 16.66 1.14
C PHE A 210 -10.83 16.90 1.42
N ALA A 211 -11.40 16.27 2.44
CA ALA A 211 -12.83 16.34 2.76
C ALA A 211 -13.23 17.76 3.20
N ASN A 212 -12.38 18.45 3.95
CA ASN A 212 -12.60 19.84 4.34
C ASN A 212 -12.60 20.76 3.13
N LEU A 213 -11.69 20.53 2.17
CA LEU A 213 -11.66 21.26 0.93
C LEU A 213 -12.91 20.96 0.09
N LEU A 214 -13.27 19.69 -0.09
CA LEU A 214 -14.40 19.24 -0.91
C LEU A 214 -15.77 19.70 -0.36
N ILE A 215 -16.03 19.49 0.93
CA ILE A 215 -17.33 19.74 1.57
C ILE A 215 -17.49 21.23 1.96
N GLU A 216 -16.38 21.95 2.17
CA GLU A 216 -16.35 23.31 2.72
C GLU A 216 -17.03 23.42 4.10
N ASN A 217 -17.08 22.32 4.85
CA ASN A 217 -17.60 22.27 6.21
C ASN A 217 -16.70 21.41 7.10
N ARG A 218 -15.97 22.08 7.99
CA ARG A 218 -15.00 21.45 8.90
C ARG A 218 -15.63 20.38 9.79
N GLY A 219 -16.85 20.59 10.27
CA GLY A 219 -17.53 19.65 11.15
C GLY A 219 -17.91 18.37 10.42
N LYS A 220 -18.44 18.49 9.20
CA LYS A 220 -18.73 17.33 8.34
C LYS A 220 -17.45 16.61 7.91
N ALA A 221 -16.42 17.35 7.52
CA ALA A 221 -15.12 16.77 7.16
C ALA A 221 -14.50 16.01 8.33
N LEU A 222 -14.51 16.58 9.54
CA LEU A 222 -13.98 15.93 10.73
C LEU A 222 -14.77 14.66 11.08
N PHE A 223 -16.11 14.71 10.98
CA PHE A 223 -16.93 13.53 11.21
C PHE A 223 -16.71 12.45 10.12
N ALA A 224 -16.57 12.85 8.85
CA ALA A 224 -16.19 11.91 7.79
C ALA A 224 -14.85 11.24 8.11
N THR A 225 -13.84 12.00 8.54
CA THR A 225 -12.54 11.44 8.93
C THR A 225 -12.65 10.49 10.11
N PHE A 226 -13.46 10.84 11.11
CA PHE A 226 -13.75 9.96 12.24
C PHE A 226 -14.42 8.65 11.79
N VAL A 227 -15.40 8.71 10.89
CA VAL A 227 -16.05 7.53 10.31
C VAL A 227 -15.02 6.68 9.56
N LEU A 228 -14.23 7.28 8.67
CA LEU A 228 -13.22 6.54 7.90
C LEU A 228 -12.21 5.82 8.80
N ALA A 229 -11.80 6.45 9.91
CA ALA A 229 -10.91 5.84 10.90
C ALA A 229 -11.58 4.74 11.73
N SER A 230 -12.91 4.80 11.88
CA SER A 230 -13.68 3.86 12.71
C SER A 230 -14.14 2.62 11.96
N VAL A 231 -14.22 2.64 10.62
CA VAL A 231 -14.74 1.49 9.85
C VAL A 231 -13.65 0.44 9.58
N PRO A 232 -13.88 -0.84 9.92
CA PRO A 232 -12.95 -1.94 9.61
C PRO A 232 -12.55 -1.98 8.14
N ALA A 233 -13.51 -1.78 7.24
CA ALA A 233 -13.30 -1.82 5.79
C ALA A 233 -12.23 -0.87 5.25
N TYR A 234 -11.84 0.18 5.98
CA TYR A 234 -10.81 1.11 5.55
C TYR A 234 -9.41 0.69 6.01
N LEU A 235 -8.74 -0.16 5.23
CA LEU A 235 -7.36 -0.62 5.46
C LEU A 235 -7.15 -1.30 6.83
N SER A 236 -6.02 -1.96 6.99
CA SER A 236 -5.57 -2.54 8.25
C SER A 236 -4.05 -2.31 8.35
N HIS A 237 -3.40 -2.74 9.43
CA HIS A 237 -1.93 -2.68 9.52
C HIS A 237 -1.19 -3.66 8.59
N PHE A 238 -1.89 -4.38 7.70
CA PHE A 238 -1.30 -5.31 6.74
C PHE A 238 -0.30 -4.62 5.81
N ILE A 239 0.92 -5.14 5.76
CA ILE A 239 2.04 -4.58 4.98
C ILE A 239 1.77 -4.83 3.50
N TRP A 240 1.38 -3.77 2.79
CA TRP A 240 0.98 -3.92 1.40
C TRP A 240 0.97 -2.59 0.67
N ALA A 241 1.28 -2.62 -0.63
CA ALA A 241 1.31 -1.42 -1.47
C ALA A 241 -0.03 -0.64 -1.54
N HIS A 242 -1.16 -1.25 -1.13
CA HIS A 242 -2.44 -0.54 -1.00
C HIS A 242 -2.39 0.59 0.02
N SER A 243 -1.59 0.46 1.09
CA SER A 243 -1.45 1.51 2.11
C SER A 243 -0.95 2.81 1.48
N LEU A 244 0.03 2.73 0.57
CA LEU A 244 0.61 3.87 -0.12
C LEU A 244 -0.35 4.45 -1.16
N VAL A 245 -0.85 3.63 -2.09
CA VAL A 245 -1.65 4.13 -3.23
C VAL A 245 -2.97 4.79 -2.79
N ILE A 246 -3.65 4.24 -1.77
CA ILE A 246 -4.86 4.83 -1.20
C ILE A 246 -4.54 6.12 -0.45
N THR A 247 -3.40 6.17 0.26
CA THR A 247 -2.98 7.38 0.98
C THR A 247 -2.65 8.52 0.03
N ILE A 248 -1.99 8.23 -1.11
CA ILE A 248 -1.68 9.20 -2.18
C ILE A 248 -2.95 9.72 -2.86
N PHE A 249 -4.03 8.93 -2.90
CA PHE A 249 -5.30 9.37 -3.51
C PHE A 249 -5.85 10.67 -2.89
N PHE A 250 -5.69 10.89 -1.58
CA PHE A 250 -6.24 12.10 -0.95
C PHE A 250 -5.48 13.38 -1.31
N PRO A 251 -4.13 13.44 -1.27
CA PRO A 251 -3.37 14.53 -1.86
C PRO A 251 -3.67 14.75 -3.34
N THR A 252 -3.90 13.68 -4.12
CA THR A 252 -4.31 13.79 -5.53
C THR A 252 -5.65 14.50 -5.66
N MET A 253 -6.66 14.06 -4.90
CA MET A 253 -7.97 14.72 -4.87
C MET A 253 -7.87 16.18 -4.41
N TYR A 254 -7.04 16.46 -3.40
CA TYR A 254 -6.76 17.83 -2.94
C TYR A 254 -6.21 18.68 -4.10
N ALA A 255 -5.21 18.19 -4.83
CA ALA A 255 -4.63 18.90 -5.97
C ALA A 255 -5.63 19.13 -7.10
N PHE A 256 -6.51 18.16 -7.40
CA PHE A 256 -7.56 18.31 -8.40
C PHE A 256 -8.63 19.34 -7.99
N ILE A 257 -9.06 19.35 -6.72
CA ILE A 257 -10.01 20.36 -6.24
C ILE A 257 -9.38 21.74 -6.28
N GLN A 258 -8.12 21.88 -5.89
CA GLN A 258 -7.40 23.13 -6.04
C GLN A 258 -7.31 23.53 -7.52
N ALA A 259 -6.95 22.62 -8.43
CA ALA A 259 -6.86 22.91 -9.86
C ALA A 259 -8.20 23.35 -10.50
N VAL A 260 -9.32 22.84 -10.00
CA VAL A 260 -10.67 23.26 -10.42
C VAL A 260 -11.02 24.65 -9.88
N ARG A 261 -10.66 24.94 -8.62
CA ARG A 261 -11.00 26.20 -7.91
C ARG A 261 -10.09 27.36 -8.26
N SER A 262 -8.79 27.09 -8.37
CA SER A 262 -7.85 28.04 -8.92
C SER A 262 -8.20 28.26 -10.37
N ASP A 263 -8.34 29.49 -10.82
CA ASP A 263 -8.30 29.76 -12.25
C ASP A 263 -7.07 29.05 -12.83
N GLU A 264 -7.24 28.46 -14.02
CA GLU A 264 -6.33 27.48 -14.63
C GLU A 264 -4.83 27.85 -14.60
N LYS A 265 -4.51 29.13 -14.42
CA LYS A 265 -3.19 29.76 -14.38
C LYS A 265 -2.30 29.34 -13.20
N GLU A 266 -2.86 28.84 -12.10
CA GLU A 266 -2.07 28.66 -10.86
C GLU A 266 -1.26 27.36 -10.80
N GLY A 267 -1.34 26.47 -11.80
CA GLY A 267 -0.41 25.36 -11.96
C GLY A 267 -0.67 24.09 -11.12
N TRP A 268 -1.72 24.06 -10.29
CA TRP A 268 -2.11 22.87 -9.50
C TRP A 268 -2.33 21.60 -10.33
N TRP A 269 -2.73 21.74 -11.60
CA TRP A 269 -2.90 20.63 -12.53
C TRP A 269 -1.58 19.89 -12.82
N ILE A 270 -0.43 20.55 -12.75
CA ILE A 270 0.90 19.92 -12.94
C ILE A 270 1.19 19.00 -11.75
N VAL A 271 0.90 19.46 -10.53
CA VAL A 271 1.03 18.62 -9.34
C VAL A 271 0.07 17.44 -9.43
N ALA A 272 -1.19 17.66 -9.81
CA ALA A 272 -2.16 16.59 -10.01
C ALA A 272 -1.67 15.55 -11.05
N LEU A 273 -1.04 15.98 -12.14
CA LEU A 273 -0.43 15.10 -13.15
C LEU A 273 0.61 14.17 -12.52
N ILE A 274 1.56 14.73 -11.77
CA ILE A 274 2.62 13.98 -11.10
C ILE A 274 2.03 12.98 -10.10
N LEU A 275 1.03 13.40 -9.33
CA LEU A 275 0.37 12.54 -8.35
C LEU A 275 -0.43 11.40 -9.00
N VAL A 276 -1.06 11.63 -10.16
CA VAL A 276 -1.70 10.56 -10.95
C VAL A 276 -0.65 9.55 -11.43
N ALA A 277 0.50 10.01 -11.95
CA ALA A 277 1.58 9.12 -12.34
C ALA A 277 2.04 8.24 -11.16
N SER A 278 2.17 8.84 -9.98
CA SER A 278 2.51 8.11 -8.76
C SER A 278 1.47 7.08 -8.34
N ILE A 279 0.17 7.35 -8.47
CA ILE A 279 -0.87 6.34 -8.24
C ILE A 279 -0.61 5.13 -9.15
N TRP A 280 -0.34 5.37 -10.44
CA TRP A 280 -0.13 4.31 -11.43
C TRP A 280 1.17 3.52 -11.28
N VAL A 281 2.17 4.03 -10.54
CA VAL A 281 3.41 3.30 -10.25
C VAL A 281 3.50 2.79 -8.80
N SER A 282 2.44 2.92 -8.01
CA SER A 282 2.41 2.47 -6.60
C SER A 282 1.73 1.13 -6.38
N GLN A 283 0.97 0.63 -7.35
CA GLN A 283 0.26 -0.65 -7.29
C GLN A 283 0.05 -1.20 -8.71
N ASN A 284 -0.04 -2.52 -8.83
CA ASN A 284 -0.69 -3.25 -9.91
C ASN A 284 -1.95 -2.53 -10.43
N LEU A 285 -2.09 -2.53 -11.75
CA LEU A 285 -3.11 -1.87 -12.58
C LEU A 285 -4.53 -1.87 -12.00
N GLU A 286 -4.94 -2.93 -11.31
CA GLU A 286 -6.28 -3.04 -10.71
C GLU A 286 -6.64 -1.84 -9.82
N GLN A 287 -5.72 -1.40 -8.96
CA GLN A 287 -6.01 -0.36 -7.97
C GLN A 287 -5.93 1.07 -8.56
N PRO A 288 -4.91 1.43 -9.35
CA PRO A 288 -4.86 2.69 -10.09
C PRO A 288 -6.06 2.89 -11.00
N ILE A 289 -6.56 1.85 -11.66
CA ILE A 289 -7.77 1.93 -12.49
C ILE A 289 -8.97 2.37 -11.65
N LYS A 290 -9.23 1.72 -10.51
CA LYS A 290 -10.36 2.07 -9.62
C LYS A 290 -10.29 3.53 -9.14
N LEU A 291 -9.11 3.99 -8.72
CA LEU A 291 -8.92 5.36 -8.26
C LEU A 291 -9.03 6.38 -9.40
N THR A 292 -8.52 6.03 -10.59
CA THR A 292 -8.68 6.83 -11.82
C THR A 292 -10.14 6.93 -12.23
N SER A 293 -10.93 5.86 -12.12
CA SER A 293 -12.38 5.90 -12.35
C SER A 293 -13.08 6.87 -11.40
N MET A 294 -12.71 6.90 -10.12
CA MET A 294 -13.22 7.91 -9.18
C MET A 294 -12.85 9.34 -9.58
N LEU A 295 -11.60 9.56 -10.04
CA LEU A 295 -11.17 10.86 -10.56
C LEU A 295 -11.96 11.28 -11.80
N ILE A 296 -12.22 10.35 -12.73
CA ILE A 296 -13.04 10.61 -13.92
C ILE A 296 -14.46 11.00 -13.51
N ILE A 297 -15.08 10.24 -12.60
CA ILE A 297 -16.42 10.57 -12.06
C ILE A 297 -16.43 11.98 -11.47
N TYR A 298 -15.41 12.32 -10.67
CA TYR A 298 -15.27 13.67 -10.11
C TYR A 298 -15.19 14.74 -11.20
N LEU A 299 -14.28 14.59 -12.17
CA LEU A 299 -14.07 15.58 -13.23
C LEU A 299 -15.29 15.75 -14.12
N VAL A 300 -15.96 14.65 -14.49
CA VAL A 300 -17.18 14.67 -15.30
C VAL A 300 -18.29 15.42 -14.57
N LEU A 301 -18.57 15.07 -13.31
CA LEU A 301 -19.62 15.73 -12.53
C LEU A 301 -19.34 17.21 -12.30
N VAL A 302 -18.11 17.54 -11.91
CA VAL A 302 -17.68 18.94 -11.73
C VAL A 302 -17.83 19.72 -13.04
N SER A 303 -17.46 19.12 -14.17
CA SER A 303 -17.59 19.77 -15.49
C SER A 303 -19.04 20.02 -15.89
N ILE A 304 -19.92 19.04 -15.64
CA ILE A 304 -21.36 19.15 -15.89
C ILE A 304 -21.97 20.24 -15.01
N ILE A 305 -21.69 20.22 -13.69
CA ILE A 305 -22.29 21.14 -12.72
C ILE A 305 -21.87 22.59 -12.95
N HIS A 306 -20.57 22.83 -13.22
CA HIS A 306 -20.06 24.17 -13.52
C HIS A 306 -20.26 24.56 -15.00
N LYS A 307 -20.82 23.67 -15.82
CA LYS A 307 -20.96 23.85 -17.28
C LYS A 307 -19.65 24.28 -17.96
N LYS A 308 -18.53 23.75 -17.47
CA LYS A 308 -17.18 24.10 -17.91
C LYS A 308 -16.36 22.84 -18.08
N PHE A 309 -15.73 22.65 -19.23
CA PHE A 309 -14.80 21.56 -19.44
C PHE A 309 -13.41 21.93 -18.91
N PHE A 310 -13.00 21.34 -17.79
CA PHE A 310 -11.71 21.61 -17.15
C PHE A 310 -10.55 20.89 -17.87
N TYR A 311 -10.27 21.27 -19.13
CA TYR A 311 -9.33 20.55 -20.00
C TYR A 311 -7.95 20.31 -19.38
N ARG A 312 -7.42 21.24 -18.57
CA ARG A 312 -6.13 21.04 -17.86
C ARG A 312 -6.18 19.92 -16.82
N CYS A 313 -7.32 19.71 -16.16
CA CYS A 313 -7.49 18.60 -15.23
C CYS A 313 -7.58 17.27 -15.99
N TYR A 314 -8.30 17.22 -17.12
CA TYR A 314 -8.29 16.05 -17.98
C TYR A 314 -6.90 15.78 -18.57
N ALA A 315 -6.17 16.83 -18.96
CA ALA A 315 -4.79 16.73 -19.41
C ALA A 315 -3.84 16.28 -18.30
N ALA A 316 -4.08 16.68 -17.05
CA ALA A 316 -3.34 16.19 -15.89
C ALA A 316 -3.58 14.69 -15.68
N LEU A 317 -4.83 14.24 -15.79
CA LEU A 317 -5.18 12.83 -15.69
C LEU A 317 -4.50 12.00 -16.79
N ALA A 318 -4.68 12.40 -18.06
CA ALA A 318 -4.08 11.71 -19.20
C ALA A 318 -2.55 11.78 -19.19
N GLY A 319 -1.99 12.94 -18.86
CA GLY A 319 -0.56 13.18 -18.76
C GLY A 319 0.08 12.40 -17.61
N GLY A 320 -0.63 12.18 -16.50
CA GLY A 320 -0.13 11.38 -15.38
C GLY A 320 -0.06 9.91 -15.74
N ILE A 321 -1.10 9.39 -16.40
CA ILE A 321 -1.09 8.04 -16.98
C ILE A 321 0.05 7.92 -17.99
N ALA A 322 0.20 8.89 -18.91
CA ALA A 322 1.29 8.92 -19.88
C ALA A 322 2.67 8.93 -19.21
N LEU A 323 2.87 9.72 -18.16
CA LEU A 323 4.13 9.79 -17.42
C LEU A 323 4.43 8.46 -16.69
N SER A 324 3.41 7.72 -16.25
CA SER A 324 3.61 6.40 -15.64
C SER A 324 4.20 5.35 -16.61
N PHE A 325 4.16 5.59 -17.93
CA PHE A 325 4.85 4.74 -18.91
C PHE A 325 6.38 4.77 -18.80
N VAL A 326 6.97 5.66 -18.00
CA VAL A 326 8.39 5.52 -17.62
C VAL A 326 8.64 4.16 -16.95
N TRP A 327 7.70 3.65 -16.14
CA TRP A 327 7.75 2.29 -15.62
C TRP A 327 7.09 1.29 -16.58
N TRP A 328 5.81 1.52 -16.91
CA TRP A 328 5.02 0.55 -17.66
C TRP A 328 5.56 0.28 -19.06
N GLY A 329 6.15 1.29 -19.71
CA GLY A 329 6.80 1.14 -21.01
C GLY A 329 8.03 0.23 -20.93
N VAL A 330 8.85 0.37 -19.88
CA VAL A 330 10.00 -0.52 -19.64
C VAL A 330 9.53 -1.95 -19.38
N MET A 331 8.46 -2.14 -18.59
CA MET A 331 7.90 -3.48 -18.34
C MET A 331 7.34 -4.12 -19.61
N ILE A 332 6.63 -3.37 -20.44
CA ILE A 332 6.11 -3.86 -21.74
C ILE A 332 7.28 -4.21 -22.68
N GLN A 333 8.36 -3.44 -22.66
CA GLN A 333 9.57 -3.73 -23.44
C GLN A 333 10.26 -5.00 -22.94
N LYS A 334 10.45 -5.14 -21.62
CA LYS A 334 11.15 -6.28 -20.98
C LYS A 334 10.41 -7.60 -21.18
N TYR A 335 9.11 -7.66 -20.92
CA TYR A 335 8.33 -8.91 -20.97
C TYR A 335 7.58 -9.13 -22.29
N THR A 336 7.72 -8.21 -23.26
CA THR A 336 6.79 -8.05 -24.39
C THR A 336 5.36 -7.70 -23.94
N LEU A 337 4.58 -7.09 -24.84
CA LEU A 337 3.17 -6.79 -24.55
C LEU A 337 2.37 -8.06 -24.21
N ARG A 338 2.70 -9.21 -24.84
CA ARG A 338 2.01 -10.49 -24.59
C ARG A 338 2.32 -11.01 -23.19
N GLY A 339 3.59 -11.11 -22.82
CA GLY A 339 4.00 -11.57 -21.48
C GLY A 339 3.45 -10.67 -20.38
N PHE A 340 3.51 -9.36 -20.58
CA PHE A 340 2.91 -8.37 -19.69
C PHE A 340 1.40 -8.60 -19.49
N ILE A 341 0.64 -8.74 -20.58
CA ILE A 341 -0.80 -9.00 -20.50
C ILE A 341 -1.08 -10.34 -19.80
N THR A 342 -0.32 -11.40 -20.11
CA THR A 342 -0.49 -12.71 -19.49
C THR A 342 -0.28 -12.66 -17.98
N TYR A 343 0.77 -11.97 -17.52
CA TYR A 343 1.04 -11.78 -16.09
C TYR A 343 -0.16 -11.11 -15.38
N TYR A 344 -0.64 -9.98 -15.89
CA TYR A 344 -1.75 -9.24 -15.27
C TYR A 344 -3.13 -9.88 -15.47
N ALA A 345 -3.26 -10.75 -16.46
CA ALA A 345 -4.45 -11.57 -16.69
C ALA A 345 -4.62 -12.69 -15.65
N GLY A 346 -3.62 -12.97 -14.82
CA GLY A 346 -3.64 -13.98 -13.76
C GLY A 346 -3.11 -15.32 -14.23
N ALA A 347 -2.10 -15.84 -13.50
CA ALA A 347 -1.35 -17.08 -13.73
C ALA A 347 -2.18 -18.39 -13.66
N GLY A 348 -3.51 -18.34 -13.73
CA GLY A 348 -4.37 -19.52 -13.88
C GLY A 348 -4.48 -20.02 -15.33
N ALA A 349 -3.96 -19.27 -16.30
CA ALA A 349 -3.72 -19.78 -17.64
C ALA A 349 -2.31 -20.38 -17.67
N SER A 350 -2.17 -21.62 -17.21
CA SER A 350 -1.03 -22.45 -17.57
C SER A 350 -0.85 -22.27 -19.07
N ALA A 351 0.29 -21.71 -19.48
CA ALA A 351 0.63 -21.58 -20.88
C ALA A 351 0.80 -23.00 -21.42
N SER A 352 -0.30 -23.63 -21.82
CA SER A 352 -0.21 -24.76 -22.73
C SER A 352 0.44 -24.18 -23.98
N ASP A 353 1.70 -24.52 -24.21
CA ASP A 353 2.57 -24.16 -25.34
C ASP A 353 2.02 -24.59 -26.72
N GLY A 354 0.72 -24.86 -26.83
CA GLY A 354 0.01 -25.17 -28.05
C GLY A 354 -0.14 -23.94 -28.96
N ALA A 355 0.91 -23.67 -29.73
CA ALA A 355 0.84 -23.31 -31.15
C ALA A 355 -0.28 -22.30 -31.54
N LEU A 356 -0.14 -21.04 -31.15
CA LEU A 356 -0.67 -19.94 -31.96
C LEU A 356 0.32 -19.67 -33.10
N ALA A 357 0.29 -20.55 -34.10
CA ALA A 357 0.88 -20.30 -35.39
C ALA A 357 0.39 -18.93 -35.87
N ALA A 358 1.33 -18.09 -36.31
CA ALA A 358 1.09 -16.76 -36.83
C ALA A 358 0.24 -16.83 -38.12
N THR A 359 -1.06 -17.05 -38.00
CA THR A 359 -2.00 -16.83 -39.09
C THR A 359 -2.03 -15.34 -39.34
N GLY A 360 -1.55 -14.91 -40.52
CA GLY A 360 -1.37 -13.52 -40.97
C GLY A 360 -2.66 -12.71 -41.11
N GLY A 361 -3.50 -12.69 -40.08
CA GLY A 361 -4.61 -11.77 -39.93
C GLY A 361 -4.09 -10.37 -39.57
N SER A 362 -4.71 -9.35 -40.15
CA SER A 362 -4.42 -7.93 -39.92
C SER A 362 -4.09 -7.64 -38.44
N PHE A 363 -2.87 -7.15 -38.19
CA PHE A 363 -2.36 -6.76 -36.87
C PHE A 363 -3.39 -5.97 -36.05
N ILE A 364 -4.14 -5.08 -36.71
CA ILE A 364 -5.18 -4.24 -36.10
C ILE A 364 -6.31 -5.09 -35.50
N ASN A 365 -6.83 -6.08 -36.22
CA ASN A 365 -7.91 -6.93 -35.71
C ASN A 365 -7.43 -7.77 -34.53
N SER A 366 -6.17 -8.24 -34.57
CA SER A 366 -5.56 -8.98 -33.45
C SER A 366 -5.35 -8.11 -32.21
N VAL A 367 -5.02 -6.82 -32.39
CA VAL A 367 -4.88 -5.87 -31.28
C VAL A 367 -6.25 -5.53 -30.68
N ILE A 368 -7.27 -5.29 -31.51
CA ILE A 368 -8.63 -4.99 -31.04
C ILE A 368 -9.23 -6.18 -30.27
N THR A 369 -9.12 -7.40 -30.78
CA THR A 369 -9.62 -8.59 -30.04
C THR A 369 -8.86 -8.82 -28.74
N LYS A 370 -7.54 -8.59 -28.73
CA LYS A 370 -6.74 -8.68 -27.50
C LYS A 370 -7.08 -7.59 -26.50
N LEU A 371 -7.31 -6.36 -26.94
CA LEU A 371 -7.79 -5.27 -26.08
C LEU A 371 -9.18 -5.57 -25.51
N GLY A 372 -10.08 -6.15 -26.32
CA GLY A 372 -11.37 -6.66 -25.85
C GLY A 372 -11.20 -7.71 -24.75
N ALA A 373 -10.36 -8.72 -24.96
CA ALA A 373 -10.09 -9.75 -23.95
C ALA A 373 -9.41 -9.20 -22.68
N VAL A 374 -8.54 -8.19 -22.80
CA VAL A 374 -7.95 -7.49 -21.66
C VAL A 374 -9.01 -6.71 -20.90
N LEU A 375 -9.88 -5.99 -21.61
CA LEU A 375 -11.02 -5.29 -21.01
C LEU A 375 -11.93 -6.27 -20.29
N ASP A 376 -12.32 -7.38 -20.92
CA ASP A 376 -13.16 -8.43 -20.33
C ASP A 376 -12.53 -9.05 -19.08
N LYS A 377 -11.21 -9.24 -19.05
CA LYS A 377 -10.50 -9.76 -17.87
C LYS A 377 -10.36 -8.71 -16.77
N ILE A 378 -10.11 -7.44 -17.11
CA ILE A 378 -10.07 -6.33 -16.15
C ILE A 378 -11.46 -6.05 -15.57
N THR A 379 -12.53 -6.32 -16.33
CA THR A 379 -13.92 -6.23 -15.88
C THR A 379 -14.45 -7.55 -15.34
N SER A 380 -13.64 -8.63 -15.31
CA SER A 380 -14.04 -9.87 -14.64
C SER A 380 -13.91 -9.73 -13.13
N ALA A 381 -14.93 -10.14 -12.38
CA ALA A 381 -14.99 -10.03 -10.92
C ALA A 381 -14.10 -11.06 -10.18
N GLY A 382 -13.18 -11.73 -10.87
CA GLY A 382 -12.30 -12.75 -10.32
C GLY A 382 -11.35 -12.24 -9.24
N GLY A 383 -10.63 -13.18 -8.60
CA GLY A 383 -9.65 -12.92 -7.54
C GLY A 383 -9.80 -13.91 -6.38
N SER A 384 -8.71 -14.23 -5.70
CA SER A 384 -8.66 -15.26 -4.64
C SER A 384 -9.59 -14.98 -3.45
N GLY A 385 -9.83 -13.71 -3.12
CA GLY A 385 -10.75 -13.29 -2.06
C GLY A 385 -12.13 -12.83 -2.54
N SER A 386 -12.42 -12.95 -3.84
CA SER A 386 -13.66 -12.41 -4.41
C SER A 386 -14.82 -13.37 -4.15
N ARG A 387 -15.89 -12.86 -3.52
CA ARG A 387 -17.16 -13.58 -3.29
C ARG A 387 -18.36 -12.67 -3.57
N ILE A 388 -19.54 -13.25 -3.69
CA ILE A 388 -20.80 -12.50 -3.63
C ILE A 388 -20.96 -11.97 -2.19
N TYR A 389 -21.14 -10.66 -2.06
CA TYR A 389 -21.38 -10.01 -0.78
C TYR A 389 -22.87 -9.81 -0.55
N HIS A 390 -23.32 -10.06 0.66
CA HIS A 390 -24.71 -9.86 1.06
C HIS A 390 -24.86 -8.57 1.86
N ILE A 391 -26.07 -8.04 2.00
CA ILE A 391 -26.35 -6.81 2.78
C ILE A 391 -25.77 -6.89 4.20
N GLN A 392 -25.81 -8.08 4.82
CA GLN A 392 -25.21 -8.32 6.13
C GLN A 392 -23.69 -8.04 6.17
N ASP A 393 -22.96 -8.31 5.08
CA ASP A 393 -21.53 -8.04 4.98
C ASP A 393 -21.22 -6.53 4.95
N PHE A 394 -22.19 -5.69 4.54
CA PHE A 394 -22.05 -4.23 4.58
C PHE A 394 -22.39 -3.67 5.96
N ILE A 395 -23.48 -4.16 6.55
CA ILE A 395 -24.06 -3.59 7.78
C ILE A 395 -23.26 -4.02 9.01
N PHE A 396 -22.88 -5.29 9.11
CA PHE A 396 -22.26 -5.82 10.32
C PHE A 396 -20.76 -5.99 10.12
N THR A 397 -20.00 -5.45 11.08
CA THR A 397 -18.57 -5.70 11.19
C THR A 397 -18.33 -7.04 11.88
N LYS A 398 -17.13 -7.60 11.66
CA LYS A 398 -16.70 -8.83 12.29
C LYS A 398 -15.37 -8.57 13.01
N PRO A 399 -15.20 -9.01 14.26
CA PRO A 399 -13.92 -8.92 14.96
C PRO A 399 -12.88 -9.84 14.30
N ASP A 400 -13.31 -11.02 13.85
CA ASP A 400 -12.52 -11.92 13.01
C ASP A 400 -12.78 -11.58 11.55
N ASN A 401 -11.83 -10.90 10.92
CA ASN A 401 -11.98 -10.36 9.57
C ASN A 401 -10.78 -10.73 8.69
N MET A 402 -10.91 -10.47 7.38
CA MET A 402 -9.78 -10.57 6.47
C MET A 402 -8.71 -9.55 6.87
N ILE A 403 -7.48 -10.01 7.09
CA ILE A 403 -6.41 -9.14 7.57
C ILE A 403 -5.97 -8.14 6.52
N ASN A 404 -5.96 -8.51 5.24
CA ASN A 404 -5.47 -7.66 4.15
C ASN A 404 -6.50 -6.64 3.67
N ASN A 405 -7.79 -6.98 3.72
CA ASN A 405 -8.87 -6.03 3.49
C ASN A 405 -10.13 -6.43 4.26
N PRO A 406 -10.29 -5.95 5.51
CA PRO A 406 -11.47 -6.22 6.29
C PRO A 406 -12.74 -5.78 5.55
N ILE A 407 -13.87 -6.41 5.89
CA ILE A 407 -15.19 -6.03 5.37
C ILE A 407 -16.08 -5.50 6.49
N GLY A 408 -17.20 -4.88 6.12
CA GLY A 408 -18.16 -4.32 7.06
C GLY A 408 -17.89 -2.85 7.41
N ILE A 409 -18.98 -2.09 7.42
CA ILE A 409 -19.00 -0.66 7.74
C ILE A 409 -19.45 -0.44 9.20
N GLY A 410 -20.37 -1.28 9.68
CA GLY A 410 -20.93 -1.23 11.02
C GLY A 410 -22.27 -0.52 11.05
N PHE A 411 -23.17 -1.04 11.90
CA PHE A 411 -24.61 -0.80 11.80
C PHE A 411 -24.97 0.69 11.82
N VAL A 412 -24.37 1.44 12.75
CA VAL A 412 -24.68 2.86 12.95
C VAL A 412 -24.20 3.69 11.77
N VAL A 413 -23.00 3.41 11.26
CA VAL A 413 -22.45 4.11 10.09
C VAL A 413 -23.28 3.79 8.84
N SER A 414 -23.68 2.52 8.64
CA SER A 414 -24.59 2.13 7.56
C SER A 414 -25.93 2.87 7.65
N LEU A 415 -26.52 2.98 8.84
CA LEU A 415 -27.75 3.73 9.05
C LEU A 415 -27.57 5.23 8.76
N LEU A 416 -26.47 5.83 9.21
CA LEU A 416 -26.15 7.23 8.91
C LEU A 416 -25.94 7.46 7.41
N ALA A 417 -25.28 6.53 6.71
CA ALA A 417 -25.12 6.60 5.26
C ALA A 417 -26.48 6.51 4.54
N ILE A 418 -27.38 5.63 4.97
CA ILE A 418 -28.76 5.52 4.43
C ILE A 418 -29.54 6.80 4.69
N ILE A 419 -29.51 7.35 5.92
CA ILE A 419 -30.14 8.63 6.25
C ILE A 419 -29.56 9.75 5.41
N GLY A 420 -28.23 9.78 5.24
CA GLY A 420 -27.52 10.75 4.40
C GLY A 420 -27.96 10.66 2.94
N LEU A 421 -28.07 9.46 2.39
CA LEU A 421 -28.56 9.20 1.04
C LEU A 421 -30.01 9.68 0.86
N ILE A 422 -30.91 9.26 1.75
CA ILE A 422 -32.33 9.66 1.73
C ILE A 422 -32.42 11.18 1.83
N TYR A 423 -31.80 11.78 2.83
CA TYR A 423 -31.81 13.22 3.01
C TYR A 423 -31.22 13.96 1.80
N ALA A 424 -30.15 13.44 1.21
CA ALA A 424 -29.55 13.99 0.01
C ALA A 424 -30.54 14.03 -1.15
N LEU A 425 -31.18 12.90 -1.43
CA LEU A 425 -32.14 12.75 -2.50
C LEU A 425 -33.41 13.58 -2.27
N PHE A 426 -33.97 13.61 -1.05
CA PHE A 426 -35.20 14.36 -0.79
C PHE A 426 -34.97 15.87 -0.67
N LYS A 427 -34.00 16.31 0.13
CA LYS A 427 -33.75 17.73 0.39
C LYS A 427 -33.08 18.42 -0.79
N TYR A 428 -32.17 17.73 -1.48
CA TYR A 428 -31.39 18.32 -2.57
C TYR A 428 -31.81 17.82 -3.95
N ARG A 429 -32.90 17.07 -4.17
CA ARG A 429 -33.32 16.60 -5.52
C ARG A 429 -33.16 17.63 -6.65
N SER A 430 -33.64 18.86 -6.44
CA SER A 430 -33.59 19.93 -7.45
C SER A 430 -32.30 20.76 -7.41
N ARG A 431 -31.46 20.55 -6.40
CA ARG A 431 -30.22 21.31 -6.15
C ARG A 431 -28.97 20.43 -6.08
N LEU A 432 -29.08 19.13 -6.35
CA LEU A 432 -27.97 18.19 -6.22
C LEU A 432 -26.87 18.53 -7.22
N MET A 433 -27.28 18.90 -8.43
CA MET A 433 -26.41 19.35 -9.53
C MET A 433 -26.17 20.86 -9.49
N THR A 434 -25.86 21.42 -8.31
CA THR A 434 -25.46 22.83 -8.16
C THR A 434 -24.04 22.90 -7.59
N GLU A 435 -23.32 23.98 -7.88
CA GLU A 435 -21.91 24.14 -7.47
C GLU A 435 -21.72 23.90 -5.97
N LYS A 436 -22.62 24.46 -5.14
CA LYS A 436 -22.61 24.30 -3.67
C LYS A 436 -22.76 22.85 -3.19
N ASN A 437 -23.44 22.00 -3.97
CA ASN A 437 -23.69 20.60 -3.62
C ASN A 437 -22.88 19.62 -4.49
N THR A 438 -21.89 20.12 -5.25
CA THR A 438 -21.02 19.29 -6.10
C THR A 438 -20.42 18.11 -5.34
N TRP A 439 -19.95 18.35 -4.12
CA TRP A 439 -19.37 17.30 -3.28
C TRP A 439 -20.35 16.16 -2.98
N LEU A 440 -21.63 16.48 -2.81
CA LEU A 440 -22.67 15.50 -2.50
C LEU A 440 -22.96 14.66 -3.74
N ALA A 441 -23.07 15.29 -4.92
CA ALA A 441 -23.19 14.57 -6.18
C ALA A 441 -21.99 13.62 -6.40
N VAL A 442 -20.77 14.10 -6.23
CA VAL A 442 -19.54 13.28 -6.34
C VAL A 442 -19.58 12.09 -5.36
N SER A 443 -19.91 12.34 -4.09
CA SER A 443 -19.94 11.30 -3.05
C SER A 443 -21.00 10.22 -3.35
N LEU A 444 -22.15 10.61 -3.88
CA LEU A 444 -23.23 9.68 -4.26
C LEU A 444 -22.84 8.82 -5.48
N PHE A 445 -22.24 9.41 -6.51
CA PHE A 445 -21.77 8.63 -7.66
C PHE A 445 -20.60 7.72 -7.32
N TRP A 446 -19.68 8.16 -6.45
CA TRP A 446 -18.66 7.28 -5.88
C TRP A 446 -19.27 6.13 -5.08
N LEU A 447 -20.32 6.39 -4.28
CA LEU A 447 -21.03 5.35 -3.54
C LEU A 447 -21.64 4.31 -4.50
N VAL A 448 -22.28 4.75 -5.59
CA VAL A 448 -22.83 3.85 -6.62
C VAL A 448 -21.72 3.03 -7.28
N PHE A 449 -20.65 3.67 -7.73
CA PHE A 449 -19.52 3.00 -8.38
C PHE A 449 -18.86 1.96 -7.46
N THR A 450 -18.57 2.33 -6.22
CA THR A 450 -17.90 1.44 -5.26
C THR A 450 -18.81 0.32 -4.76
N TYR A 451 -20.11 0.60 -4.56
CA TYR A 451 -21.09 -0.44 -4.21
C TYR A 451 -21.25 -1.46 -5.34
N TRP A 452 -21.34 -1.00 -6.60
CA TRP A 452 -21.34 -1.88 -7.76
C TRP A 452 -20.05 -2.69 -7.83
N GLY A 453 -18.90 -2.04 -7.64
CA GLY A 453 -17.60 -2.71 -7.62
C GLY A 453 -17.52 -3.84 -6.58
N VAL A 454 -17.88 -3.58 -5.32
CA VAL A 454 -17.88 -4.62 -4.27
C VAL A 454 -18.80 -5.78 -4.63
N ASN A 455 -19.95 -5.51 -5.24
CA ASN A 455 -20.88 -6.54 -5.68
C ASN A 455 -20.58 -7.09 -7.09
N GLY A 456 -19.39 -6.84 -7.64
CA GLY A 456 -19.05 -7.16 -9.02
C GLY A 456 -19.31 -8.62 -9.42
N GLN A 457 -19.17 -9.58 -8.49
CA GLN A 457 -19.47 -10.99 -8.75
C GLN A 457 -20.97 -11.31 -8.90
N GLY A 458 -21.84 -10.49 -8.30
CA GLY A 458 -23.29 -10.66 -8.40
C GLY A 458 -23.89 -9.95 -9.63
N PHE A 459 -23.11 -9.13 -10.34
CA PHE A 459 -23.58 -8.39 -11.50
C PHE A 459 -23.08 -9.02 -12.82
N PRO A 460 -23.88 -8.95 -13.91
CA PRO A 460 -23.46 -9.44 -15.23
C PRO A 460 -22.22 -8.74 -15.79
N ILE A 461 -22.00 -7.48 -15.38
CA ILE A 461 -20.84 -6.67 -15.74
C ILE A 461 -20.24 -6.18 -14.43
N SER A 462 -19.00 -6.56 -14.12
CA SER A 462 -18.28 -5.95 -13.02
C SER A 462 -17.55 -4.71 -13.49
N VAL A 463 -17.65 -3.65 -12.70
CA VAL A 463 -16.90 -2.40 -12.93
C VAL A 463 -15.48 -2.46 -12.42
N ALA A 464 -15.08 -3.57 -11.76
CA ALA A 464 -13.76 -3.71 -11.18
C ALA A 464 -13.37 -5.16 -10.87
N LYS A 465 -12.10 -5.49 -11.13
CA LYS A 465 -11.45 -6.73 -10.70
C LYS A 465 -11.15 -6.73 -9.20
N ALA A 466 -11.08 -7.92 -8.61
CA ALA A 466 -10.89 -8.14 -7.19
C ALA A 466 -11.86 -7.32 -6.32
N PRO A 467 -13.18 -7.59 -6.36
CA PRO A 467 -14.20 -6.90 -5.57
C PRO A 467 -13.88 -6.76 -4.09
N PHE A 468 -13.20 -7.75 -3.51
CA PHE A 468 -12.77 -7.66 -2.12
C PHE A 468 -11.90 -6.45 -1.85
N ARG A 469 -11.05 -5.98 -2.79
CA ARG A 469 -10.17 -4.81 -2.64
C ARG A 469 -10.89 -3.46 -2.71
N ILE A 470 -12.18 -3.46 -3.06
CA ILE A 470 -12.97 -2.22 -3.25
C ILE A 470 -13.56 -1.73 -1.93
N TRP A 471 -13.64 -2.58 -0.90
CA TRP A 471 -14.14 -2.21 0.44
C TRP A 471 -13.47 -0.95 1.02
N MET A 472 -12.14 -0.83 0.87
CA MET A 472 -11.40 0.35 1.33
C MET A 472 -11.78 1.63 0.57
N ILE A 473 -12.18 1.51 -0.69
CA ILE A 473 -12.62 2.62 -1.53
C ILE A 473 -14.08 2.98 -1.23
N LEU A 474 -14.93 1.97 -1.04
CA LEU A 474 -16.31 2.14 -0.60
C LEU A 474 -16.37 2.91 0.73
N ALA A 475 -15.48 2.60 1.66
CA ALA A 475 -15.40 3.29 2.95
C ALA A 475 -15.22 4.81 2.80
N ILE A 476 -14.51 5.29 1.77
CA ILE A 476 -14.32 6.72 1.48
C ILE A 476 -15.66 7.37 1.12
N ALA A 477 -16.42 6.77 0.19
CA ALA A 477 -17.72 7.29 -0.23
C ALA A 477 -18.75 7.24 0.92
N VAL A 478 -18.77 6.12 1.66
CA VAL A 478 -19.63 5.95 2.83
C VAL A 478 -19.34 6.98 3.91
N ALA A 479 -18.06 7.27 4.21
CA ALA A 479 -17.68 8.27 5.20
C ALA A 479 -18.20 9.67 4.86
N LEU A 480 -18.13 10.07 3.58
CA LEU A 480 -18.63 11.36 3.11
C LEU A 480 -20.17 11.44 3.21
N VAL A 481 -20.89 10.39 2.81
CA VAL A 481 -22.36 10.35 2.87
C VAL A 481 -22.86 10.25 4.31
N ALA A 482 -22.20 9.46 5.16
CA ALA A 482 -22.53 9.34 6.58
C ALA A 482 -22.37 10.68 7.32
N ALA A 483 -21.44 11.55 6.89
CA ALA A 483 -21.32 12.90 7.45
C ALA A 483 -22.53 13.80 7.13
N GLU A 484 -23.18 13.61 5.97
CA GLU A 484 -24.46 14.28 5.69
C GLU A 484 -25.56 13.74 6.59
N GLY A 485 -25.63 12.42 6.76
CA GLY A 485 -26.60 11.76 7.63
C GLY A 485 -26.47 12.24 9.07
N PHE A 486 -25.26 12.21 9.63
CA PHE A 486 -24.96 12.72 10.97
C PHE A 486 -25.36 14.18 11.13
N SER A 487 -24.95 15.04 10.19
CA SER A 487 -25.33 16.45 10.25
C SER A 487 -26.84 16.64 10.20
N SER A 488 -27.57 15.80 9.47
CA SER A 488 -29.02 15.87 9.33
C SER A 488 -29.73 15.48 10.62
N VAL A 489 -29.33 14.36 11.24
CA VAL A 489 -29.86 13.90 12.53
C VAL A 489 -29.58 14.91 13.64
N VAL A 490 -28.34 15.41 13.72
CA VAL A 490 -27.95 16.37 14.76
C VAL A 490 -28.67 17.72 14.57
N ASN A 491 -28.87 18.17 13.33
CA ASN A 491 -29.61 19.41 13.07
C ASN A 491 -31.14 19.27 13.20
N PHE A 492 -31.69 18.05 13.27
CA PHE A 492 -33.11 17.84 13.59
C PHE A 492 -33.45 18.44 14.96
N PHE A 493 -32.54 18.34 15.94
CA PHE A 493 -32.67 18.92 17.28
C PHE A 493 -32.22 20.39 17.37
N SER A 494 -32.25 21.14 16.27
CA SER A 494 -31.64 22.48 16.14
C SER A 494 -32.14 23.53 17.13
N SER A 495 -33.35 23.40 17.69
CA SER A 495 -33.92 24.35 18.64
C SER A 495 -33.29 24.28 20.03
N GLN A 496 -32.65 23.15 20.40
CA GLN A 496 -32.09 22.93 21.74
C GLN A 496 -30.62 22.51 21.65
N LYS A 497 -29.70 23.44 21.98
CA LYS A 497 -28.24 23.20 21.92
C LYS A 497 -27.81 21.97 22.72
N VAL A 498 -28.44 21.71 23.86
CA VAL A 498 -28.15 20.54 24.72
C VAL A 498 -28.55 19.24 24.02
N LEU A 499 -29.76 19.15 23.46
CA LEU A 499 -30.19 17.97 22.70
C LEU A 499 -29.31 17.74 21.47
N LYS A 500 -28.92 18.81 20.77
CA LYS A 500 -27.98 18.74 19.65
C LYS A 500 -26.64 18.11 20.06
N ALA A 501 -26.06 18.56 21.17
CA ALA A 501 -24.81 18.02 21.69
C ALA A 501 -24.97 16.57 22.18
N ALA A 502 -26.05 16.27 22.90
CA ALA A 502 -26.37 14.92 23.35
C ALA A 502 -26.52 13.94 22.18
N ALA A 503 -27.27 14.31 21.14
CA ALA A 503 -27.43 13.51 19.93
C ALA A 503 -26.09 13.27 19.23
N ALA A 504 -25.24 14.30 19.12
CA ALA A 504 -23.90 14.14 18.55
C ALA A 504 -23.03 13.17 19.36
N ILE A 505 -23.00 13.30 20.69
CA ILE A 505 -22.24 12.43 21.59
C ILE A 505 -22.75 10.98 21.50
N VAL A 506 -24.06 10.77 21.54
CA VAL A 506 -24.67 9.44 21.44
C VAL A 506 -24.31 8.78 20.10
N LEU A 507 -24.43 9.50 18.98
CA LEU A 507 -24.07 8.96 17.66
C LEU A 507 -22.59 8.61 17.56
N ILE A 508 -21.70 9.46 18.08
CA ILE A 508 -20.25 9.17 18.12
C ILE A 508 -19.98 7.92 18.97
N GLY A 509 -20.58 7.83 20.17
CA GLY A 509 -20.44 6.66 21.05
C GLY A 509 -20.95 5.38 20.42
N LEU A 510 -22.06 5.45 19.67
CA LEU A 510 -22.61 4.33 18.93
C LEU A 510 -21.69 3.89 17.77
N VAL A 511 -21.11 4.82 17.01
CA VAL A 511 -20.11 4.48 15.97
C VAL A 511 -18.87 3.83 16.58
N LEU A 512 -18.41 4.31 17.75
CA LEU A 512 -17.30 3.68 18.47
C LEU A 512 -17.64 2.23 18.85
N PHE A 513 -18.85 2.00 19.33
CA PHE A 513 -19.30 0.68 19.79
C PHE A 513 -19.60 -0.31 18.65
N THR A 514 -20.08 0.15 17.48
CA THR A 514 -20.49 -0.76 16.39
C THR A 514 -19.49 -0.88 15.25
N SER A 515 -18.46 -0.04 15.21
CA SER A 515 -17.46 -0.02 14.12
C SER A 515 -16.05 0.05 14.68
N ALA A 516 -15.76 1.05 15.53
CA ALA A 516 -14.38 1.29 15.98
C ALA A 516 -13.86 0.18 16.91
N SER A 517 -14.72 -0.47 17.70
CA SER A 517 -14.36 -1.62 18.52
C SER A 517 -13.81 -2.77 17.69
N ASP A 518 -14.49 -3.11 16.59
CA ASP A 518 -14.07 -4.21 15.70
C ASP A 518 -12.85 -3.81 14.87
N LYS A 519 -12.77 -2.52 14.51
CA LYS A 519 -11.58 -1.95 13.88
C LYS A 519 -10.36 -2.11 14.78
N TYR A 520 -10.51 -1.77 16.06
CA TYR A 520 -9.47 -1.93 17.06
C TYR A 520 -9.12 -3.41 17.23
N ALA A 521 -10.12 -4.26 17.49
CA ALA A 521 -9.95 -5.69 17.70
C ALA A 521 -9.17 -6.35 16.55
N VAL A 522 -9.57 -6.12 15.30
CA VAL A 522 -8.88 -6.73 14.15
C VAL A 522 -7.46 -6.19 14.01
N ASN A 523 -7.22 -4.91 14.31
CA ASN A 523 -5.91 -4.28 14.13
C ASN A 523 -4.99 -4.41 15.34
N THR A 524 -5.43 -5.00 16.44
CA THR A 524 -4.59 -5.37 17.59
C THR A 524 -4.52 -6.87 17.82
N ALA A 525 -5.22 -7.66 16.99
CA ALA A 525 -5.13 -9.11 17.02
C ALA A 525 -3.76 -9.59 16.55
N VAL A 526 -3.34 -10.74 17.08
CA VAL A 526 -2.20 -11.50 16.54
C VAL A 526 -2.68 -12.16 15.25
N TRP A 527 -2.09 -11.78 14.12
CA TRP A 527 -2.45 -12.34 12.82
C TRP A 527 -1.65 -13.60 12.52
N PRO A 528 -2.22 -14.50 11.68
CA PRO A 528 -1.47 -15.64 11.19
C PRO A 528 -0.29 -15.19 10.34
N THR A 529 0.75 -16.01 10.34
CA THR A 529 1.90 -15.88 9.44
C THR A 529 1.61 -16.56 8.09
N SER A 530 2.60 -16.69 7.22
CA SER A 530 2.44 -17.46 5.98
C SER A 530 2.06 -18.90 6.30
N GLY A 531 1.35 -19.57 5.40
CA GLY A 531 1.00 -21.00 5.56
C GLY A 531 2.20 -21.94 5.77
N SER A 532 3.42 -21.42 5.60
CA SER A 532 4.71 -22.09 5.82
C SER A 532 4.99 -22.42 7.28
N PHE A 533 4.42 -21.68 8.24
CA PHE A 533 4.68 -21.90 9.67
C PHE A 533 3.39 -22.18 10.46
N SER A 534 3.53 -22.91 11.57
CA SER A 534 2.57 -22.75 12.67
C SER A 534 2.82 -21.42 13.41
N PRO A 535 1.81 -20.81 14.07
CA PRO A 535 2.02 -19.57 14.82
C PRO A 535 3.14 -19.68 15.86
N GLN A 536 3.20 -20.78 16.61
CA GLN A 536 4.22 -21.02 17.64
C GLN A 536 5.63 -21.07 17.04
N GLU A 537 5.78 -21.81 15.95
CA GLU A 537 7.03 -21.93 15.21
C GLU A 537 7.54 -20.57 14.71
N ALA A 538 6.67 -19.72 14.17
CA ALA A 538 7.05 -18.38 13.74
C ALA A 538 7.48 -17.47 14.91
N TYR A 539 6.87 -17.62 16.10
CA TYR A 539 7.35 -16.94 17.29
C TYR A 539 8.77 -17.37 17.66
N GLU A 540 9.04 -18.67 17.68
CA GLU A 540 10.34 -19.23 18.06
C GLU A 540 11.42 -18.87 17.05
N TYR A 541 11.10 -18.91 15.75
CA TYR A 541 11.96 -18.43 14.68
C TYR A 541 12.34 -16.95 14.91
N GLY A 542 11.34 -16.11 15.21
CA GLY A 542 11.57 -14.72 15.55
C GLY A 542 12.35 -14.49 16.85
N GLN A 543 12.28 -15.39 17.84
CA GLN A 543 13.13 -15.31 19.04
C GLN A 543 14.58 -15.68 18.72
N TRP A 544 14.80 -16.69 17.88
CA TRP A 544 16.15 -17.06 17.46
C TRP A 544 16.83 -15.93 16.67
N PHE A 545 16.15 -15.33 15.69
CA PHE A 545 16.70 -14.20 14.93
C PHE A 545 17.03 -12.98 15.81
N LYS A 546 16.29 -12.75 16.91
CA LYS A 546 16.63 -11.70 17.89
C LYS A 546 17.90 -12.00 18.69
N SER A 547 18.34 -13.25 18.74
CA SER A 547 19.53 -13.67 19.48
C SER A 547 20.83 -13.48 18.71
N ILE A 548 20.75 -13.26 17.39
CA ILE A 548 21.89 -13.00 16.50
C ILE A 548 21.92 -11.53 16.05
N PRO A 549 23.08 -11.00 15.60
CA PRO A 549 23.14 -9.67 15.03
C PRO A 549 22.21 -9.48 13.82
N LEU A 550 21.70 -8.26 13.63
CA LEU A 550 20.93 -7.91 12.44
C LEU A 550 21.81 -8.03 11.19
N ASN A 551 21.23 -8.48 10.07
CA ASN A 551 21.93 -8.74 8.82
C ASN A 551 23.00 -9.86 8.87
N THR A 552 23.00 -10.69 9.91
CA THR A 552 23.80 -11.92 9.89
C THR A 552 23.45 -12.75 8.65
N PRO A 553 24.45 -13.22 7.88
CA PRO A 553 24.25 -14.13 6.76
C PRO A 553 23.67 -15.47 7.23
N VAL A 554 22.42 -15.74 6.85
CA VAL A 554 21.72 -16.98 7.21
C VAL A 554 21.19 -17.60 5.91
N PHE A 555 21.45 -18.89 5.72
CA PHE A 555 20.94 -19.65 4.60
C PHE A 555 19.76 -20.52 5.08
N LEU A 556 18.58 -20.31 4.52
CA LEU A 556 17.46 -21.23 4.70
C LEU A 556 17.56 -22.38 3.70
N TYR A 557 17.51 -23.62 4.18
CA TYR A 557 17.55 -24.85 3.38
C TYR A 557 16.26 -25.07 2.57
N SER A 558 15.93 -24.11 1.70
CA SER A 558 14.68 -24.05 0.94
C SER A 558 14.90 -23.28 -0.37
N PRO A 559 14.08 -23.52 -1.42
CA PRO A 559 14.16 -22.79 -2.67
C PRO A 559 13.95 -21.27 -2.53
N ARG A 560 13.33 -20.80 -1.43
CA ARG A 560 12.98 -19.38 -1.22
C ARG A 560 13.54 -18.86 0.09
N ASP A 561 14.09 -17.63 0.10
CA ASP A 561 14.65 -17.03 1.33
C ASP A 561 13.98 -15.77 1.88
N LYS A 562 12.77 -15.50 1.42
CA LYS A 562 12.01 -14.35 1.94
C LYS A 562 11.81 -14.40 3.46
N LEU A 563 11.83 -15.59 4.07
CA LEU A 563 11.65 -15.76 5.51
C LEU A 563 12.86 -15.24 6.31
N THR A 564 14.07 -15.67 5.96
CA THR A 564 15.29 -15.16 6.60
C THR A 564 15.36 -13.65 6.51
N ILE A 565 15.11 -13.10 5.32
CA ILE A 565 15.13 -11.66 5.08
C ILE A 565 14.04 -10.97 5.91
N GLY A 566 12.81 -11.50 5.93
CA GLY A 566 11.69 -10.93 6.67
C GLY A 566 11.86 -10.92 8.19
N TYR A 567 12.75 -11.76 8.74
CA TYR A 567 13.17 -11.73 10.15
C TYR A 567 14.42 -10.86 10.42
N GLY A 568 14.95 -10.19 9.39
CA GLY A 568 16.09 -9.28 9.52
C GLY A 568 17.47 -9.93 9.30
N GLY A 569 17.51 -11.20 8.88
CA GLY A 569 18.73 -11.84 8.38
C GLY A 569 19.13 -11.32 7.00
N TYR A 570 20.30 -11.77 6.54
CA TYR A 570 20.76 -11.54 5.18
C TYR A 570 20.87 -12.86 4.42
N SER A 571 20.32 -12.88 3.21
CA SER A 571 20.66 -13.83 2.17
C SER A 571 20.57 -13.13 0.83
N CYS A 572 21.49 -13.44 -0.08
CA CYS A 572 21.41 -12.92 -1.44
C CYS A 572 20.43 -13.75 -2.27
N ALA A 573 19.13 -13.63 -1.97
CA ALA A 573 18.07 -14.36 -2.67
C ALA A 573 17.95 -13.98 -4.17
N TRP A 574 18.67 -12.95 -4.61
CA TRP A 574 18.74 -12.46 -5.99
C TRP A 574 20.10 -12.69 -6.67
N CYS A 575 21.03 -13.38 -6.01
CA CYS A 575 22.28 -13.81 -6.63
C CYS A 575 22.04 -15.11 -7.41
N GLN A 576 22.49 -15.17 -8.67
CA GLN A 576 22.21 -16.30 -9.57
C GLN A 576 22.76 -17.63 -9.03
N ASP A 577 24.00 -17.64 -8.55
CA ASP A 577 24.64 -18.81 -7.93
C ASP A 577 23.86 -19.34 -6.71
N VAL A 578 23.31 -18.44 -5.89
CA VAL A 578 22.45 -18.80 -4.75
C VAL A 578 21.11 -19.36 -5.21
N ILE A 579 20.55 -18.84 -6.29
CA ILE A 579 19.29 -19.33 -6.88
C ILE A 579 19.52 -20.73 -7.48
N ASP A 580 20.54 -20.89 -8.30
CA ASP A 580 20.89 -22.17 -8.95
C ASP A 580 21.14 -23.26 -7.89
N PHE A 581 21.90 -22.94 -6.84
CA PHE A 581 22.17 -23.89 -5.76
C PHE A 581 20.88 -24.30 -5.01
N ARG A 582 19.91 -23.39 -4.90
CA ARG A 582 18.62 -23.62 -4.24
C ARG A 582 17.63 -24.43 -5.06
N GLU A 583 17.69 -24.35 -6.39
CA GLU A 583 16.84 -25.16 -7.26
C GLU A 583 17.14 -26.66 -7.08
N ASP A 584 18.42 -27.00 -6.85
CA ASP A 584 18.89 -28.36 -6.63
C ASP A 584 19.11 -28.73 -5.15
N PHE A 585 18.56 -27.94 -4.20
CA PHE A 585 18.89 -28.07 -2.78
C PHE A 585 18.77 -29.49 -2.17
N PRO A 586 17.80 -30.35 -2.53
CA PRO A 586 17.69 -31.69 -1.95
C PRO A 586 18.74 -32.65 -2.53
N GLN A 587 19.27 -32.35 -3.71
CA GLN A 587 20.24 -33.18 -4.42
C GLN A 587 21.68 -32.93 -3.94
N ASN A 588 21.95 -31.75 -3.38
CA ASN A 588 23.25 -31.42 -2.82
C ASN A 588 23.49 -32.19 -1.52
N ASP A 589 24.63 -32.88 -1.44
CA ASP A 589 25.05 -33.53 -0.20
C ASP A 589 25.59 -32.53 0.83
N ALA A 590 25.82 -32.99 2.07
CA ALA A 590 26.26 -32.11 3.15
C ALA A 590 27.66 -31.51 2.92
N ASP A 591 28.53 -32.13 2.11
CA ASP A 591 29.84 -31.56 1.74
C ASP A 591 29.65 -30.40 0.76
N GLN A 592 28.89 -30.64 -0.31
CA GLN A 592 28.55 -29.62 -1.31
C GLN A 592 27.84 -28.42 -0.67
N LEU A 593 26.90 -28.69 0.26
CA LEU A 593 26.22 -27.65 1.02
C LEU A 593 27.19 -26.87 1.90
N TYR A 594 28.04 -27.53 2.67
CA TYR A 594 29.00 -26.84 3.54
C TYR A 594 29.98 -25.98 2.74
N ASP A 595 30.53 -26.50 1.64
CA ASP A 595 31.45 -25.78 0.77
C ASP A 595 30.79 -24.53 0.20
N PHE A 596 29.54 -24.67 -0.30
CA PHE A 596 28.74 -23.55 -0.79
C PHE A 596 28.50 -22.49 0.29
N LEU A 597 28.08 -22.92 1.49
CA LEU A 597 27.83 -22.01 2.62
C LEU A 597 29.09 -21.24 3.02
N LYS A 598 30.25 -21.90 3.01
CA LYS A 598 31.53 -21.30 3.36
C LYS A 598 32.00 -20.30 2.30
N GLU A 599 31.89 -20.67 1.03
CA GLU A 599 32.23 -19.80 -0.11
C GLU A 599 31.44 -18.49 -0.06
N HIS A 600 30.14 -18.59 0.21
CA HIS A 600 29.22 -17.45 0.27
C HIS A 600 29.15 -16.78 1.65
N LYS A 601 29.99 -17.21 2.60
CA LYS A 601 30.13 -16.63 3.95
C LYS A 601 28.82 -16.63 4.75
N TYR A 602 28.00 -17.66 4.59
CA TYR A 602 26.86 -17.88 5.48
C TYR A 602 27.37 -18.30 6.86
N GLU A 603 26.87 -17.65 7.91
CA GLU A 603 27.25 -17.96 9.30
C GLU A 603 26.36 -19.05 9.89
N TYR A 604 25.11 -19.12 9.44
CA TYR A 604 24.14 -20.10 9.91
C TYR A 604 23.39 -20.74 8.74
N LEU A 605 23.10 -22.03 8.90
CA LEU A 605 22.17 -22.80 8.09
C LEU A 605 20.93 -23.09 8.94
N VAL A 606 19.75 -22.79 8.40
CA VAL A 606 18.48 -23.12 9.04
C VAL A 606 17.77 -24.19 8.21
N VAL A 607 17.36 -25.25 8.90
CA VAL A 607 16.63 -26.38 8.33
C VAL A 607 15.23 -26.39 8.93
N ASN A 608 14.19 -26.46 8.09
CA ASN A 608 12.80 -26.52 8.53
C ASN A 608 12.10 -27.71 7.87
N PRO A 609 12.00 -28.85 8.58
CA PRO A 609 11.50 -30.10 7.99
C PRO A 609 10.15 -29.98 7.28
N ARG A 610 9.25 -29.11 7.76
CA ARG A 610 7.93 -28.93 7.15
C ARG A 610 8.01 -28.17 5.83
N MET A 611 8.76 -27.06 5.80
CA MET A 611 8.94 -26.28 4.57
C MET A 611 9.73 -27.08 3.54
N ASP A 612 10.83 -27.67 3.96
CA ASP A 612 11.73 -28.46 3.11
C ASP A 612 10.94 -29.61 2.45
N LEU A 613 10.09 -30.30 3.22
CA LEU A 613 9.21 -31.34 2.71
C LEU A 613 8.20 -30.82 1.69
N SER A 614 7.56 -29.67 1.96
CA SER A 614 6.56 -29.09 1.05
C SER A 614 7.15 -28.76 -0.34
N TYR A 615 8.43 -28.39 -0.39
CA TYR A 615 9.14 -28.12 -1.63
C TYR A 615 9.69 -29.39 -2.28
N ALA A 616 10.30 -30.29 -1.52
CA ALA A 616 10.85 -31.54 -2.07
C ALA A 616 9.75 -32.48 -2.61
N GLN A 617 8.54 -32.44 -2.04
CA GLN A 617 7.40 -33.26 -2.45
C GLN A 617 7.03 -33.11 -3.94
N SER A 618 7.16 -31.91 -4.51
CA SER A 618 6.82 -31.69 -5.93
C SER A 618 7.77 -32.42 -6.89
N SER A 619 9.01 -32.68 -6.45
CA SER A 619 10.06 -33.27 -7.28
C SER A 619 10.25 -34.77 -7.00
N PHE A 620 10.07 -35.21 -5.75
CA PHE A 620 10.39 -36.58 -5.31
C PHE A 620 9.19 -37.40 -4.81
N GLY A 621 7.99 -36.81 -4.77
CA GLY A 621 6.83 -37.39 -4.09
C GLY A 621 7.00 -37.36 -2.57
N ASN A 622 5.94 -37.70 -1.83
CA ASN A 622 5.96 -37.59 -0.36
C ASN A 622 7.01 -38.49 0.31
N ASP A 623 7.00 -39.78 0.01
CA ASP A 623 7.85 -40.74 0.71
C ASP A 623 9.32 -40.59 0.31
N GLY A 624 9.56 -40.32 -0.99
CA GLY A 624 10.89 -40.02 -1.51
C GLY A 624 11.47 -38.74 -0.91
N ALA A 625 10.68 -37.67 -0.80
CA ALA A 625 11.09 -36.43 -0.15
C ALA A 625 11.40 -36.63 1.34
N GLN A 626 10.56 -37.37 2.08
CA GLN A 626 10.81 -37.65 3.50
C GLN A 626 12.11 -38.44 3.71
N GLN A 627 12.33 -39.50 2.93
CA GLN A 627 13.54 -40.31 3.02
C GLN A 627 14.80 -39.49 2.67
N LEU A 628 14.73 -38.72 1.58
CA LEU A 628 15.84 -37.88 1.14
C LEU A 628 16.18 -36.81 2.18
N LEU A 629 15.19 -36.07 2.66
CA LEU A 629 15.42 -35.02 3.67
C LEU A 629 15.96 -35.58 4.98
N GLN A 630 15.44 -36.73 5.45
CA GLN A 630 15.98 -37.39 6.63
C GLN A 630 17.44 -37.77 6.43
N GLN A 631 17.80 -38.35 5.28
CA GLN A 631 19.18 -38.65 4.93
C GLN A 631 20.04 -37.37 4.96
N ARG A 632 19.59 -36.26 4.36
CA ARG A 632 20.33 -34.99 4.38
C ARG A 632 20.53 -34.44 5.78
N TYR A 633 19.54 -34.56 6.65
CA TYR A 633 19.67 -34.09 8.04
C TYR A 633 20.67 -34.94 8.83
N ASP A 634 20.67 -36.26 8.62
CA ASP A 634 21.64 -37.16 9.24
C ASP A 634 23.06 -36.86 8.73
N GLU A 635 23.23 -36.58 7.44
CA GLU A 635 24.50 -36.15 6.84
C GLU A 635 24.99 -34.83 7.47
N MET A 636 24.12 -33.81 7.61
CA MET A 636 24.47 -32.54 8.24
C MET A 636 24.90 -32.72 9.70
N LEU A 637 24.18 -33.54 10.47
CA LEU A 637 24.52 -33.85 11.87
C LEU A 637 25.85 -34.60 11.98
N ALA A 638 26.20 -35.44 11.00
CA ALA A 638 27.47 -36.16 10.96
C ALA A 638 28.66 -35.26 10.59
N LYS A 639 28.44 -34.09 9.99
CA LYS A 639 29.49 -33.13 9.58
C LYS A 639 30.01 -32.23 10.71
N GLN A 640 29.98 -32.69 11.96
CA GLN A 640 30.65 -31.98 13.04
C GLN A 640 32.18 -32.11 12.91
N PRO A 641 32.97 -31.03 13.17
CA PRO A 641 32.55 -29.74 13.72
C PRO A 641 32.15 -28.68 12.69
N PHE A 642 32.12 -28.99 11.39
CA PHE A 642 31.89 -28.03 10.30
C PHE A 642 30.48 -27.42 10.32
N LEU A 643 29.45 -28.26 10.51
CA LEU A 643 28.07 -27.84 10.76
C LEU A 643 27.71 -28.18 12.21
N GLN A 644 27.86 -27.20 13.10
CA GLN A 644 27.61 -27.40 14.53
C GLN A 644 26.16 -27.01 14.88
N PRO A 645 25.32 -27.93 15.38
CA PRO A 645 23.99 -27.57 15.84
C PRO A 645 24.09 -26.62 17.05
N VAL A 646 23.54 -25.41 16.90
CA VAL A 646 23.58 -24.36 17.94
C VAL A 646 22.19 -24.04 18.49
N TYR A 647 21.14 -24.44 17.78
CA TYR A 647 19.77 -24.32 18.25
C TYR A 647 18.94 -25.49 17.70
N GLN A 648 18.21 -26.15 18.59
CA GLN A 648 17.22 -27.16 18.25
C GLN A 648 16.01 -26.94 19.12
N GLN A 649 14.86 -26.73 18.49
CA GLN A 649 13.60 -26.54 19.18
C GLN A 649 13.07 -27.89 19.70
N LYS A 650 12.41 -27.89 20.87
CA LYS A 650 12.02 -29.12 21.58
C LYS A 650 11.05 -30.03 20.81
N ASP A 651 10.22 -29.44 19.95
CA ASP A 651 9.23 -30.14 19.14
C ASP A 651 9.75 -30.41 17.71
N GLY A 652 11.02 -30.06 17.43
CA GLY A 652 11.68 -30.32 16.16
C GLY A 652 11.22 -29.42 15.00
N PHE A 653 10.61 -28.25 15.26
CA PHE A 653 10.11 -27.39 14.18
C PHE A 653 11.21 -26.89 13.23
N PHE A 654 12.39 -26.57 13.77
CA PHE A 654 13.56 -26.22 12.97
C PHE A 654 14.87 -26.48 13.72
N LEU A 655 15.94 -26.69 12.96
CA LEU A 655 17.30 -26.81 13.46
C LEU A 655 18.16 -25.70 12.87
N VAL A 656 19.08 -25.19 13.68
CA VAL A 656 20.07 -24.20 13.25
C VAL A 656 21.46 -24.77 13.44
N PHE A 657 22.23 -24.77 12.36
CA PHE A 657 23.64 -25.10 12.36
C PHE A 657 24.45 -23.82 12.22
N LYS A 658 25.53 -23.70 13.00
CA LYS A 658 26.58 -22.74 12.78
C LYS A 658 27.59 -23.32 11.79
N VAL A 659 27.96 -22.51 10.79
CA VAL A 659 28.96 -22.85 9.77
C VAL A 659 30.33 -22.42 10.27
N ASN A 660 31.20 -23.36 10.60
CA ASN A 660 32.51 -23.09 11.22
C ASN A 660 33.63 -22.82 10.21
#